data_AF-A0A9P7RBS1-F1
#
_entry.id   AF-A0A9P7RBS1-F1
#
_cell.length_a   1.000
_cell.length_b   1.000
_cell.length_c   1.000
_cell.angle_alpha   90.00
_cell.angle_beta   90.00
_cell.angle_gamma   90.00
#
_symmetry.space_group_name_H-M   'P 1'
#
loop_
_entity.id
_entity.type
_entity.pdbx_description
1 polymer ?
#
loop_
_entity_poly.entity_id
_entity_poly.type
_entity_poly.pdbx_seq_one_letter_code
_entity_poly.pdbx_strand_id
1 'polypeptide(L)'
;MTRQRAERPLFHHLSLSTPDNSVRKTMSPIQEPSVPALTEMDQRGDVVFVVGTAVDNTPARSFRVCSRTMARISPVFDRMLHGNFAESKPTAPSSDLISLSSSGINGTTTSPAKDWIVHLRDDRPESFDLLASIAHSQFQRIPRALSIAKLYELTVLTHYYDATPVLSPWLQTWVSGIAESPETTSSSIAGPEGELLMPKLLWISWELGHKQLFESTARRMVMESSGNLFGDESGLGDLSMPPDVIERIAAIRTQTIQSIMDVFSTLAEKLVSVDEGPRWCRHASYMGPHRCESMILGSMTFCLMRASLWPIPEADDIDESVLTLYSTLMNLVIHDIGRPSDKGGVDHSECLGVECEGYQTVLRWGSGIASRGRFAGALVPVEIEAPPPAKRKKKSKLDDKTKETDSLAGEGSSGNLKQLNSNAVAVPSTVLTAAASLDAVPPETTWPGRTEQDRHLLEEFNETTVFMLHSSRRDGLFRSKLRQLAERSEALCAILLATHLYISNPDDPSQLFEEYYLRGLALFRNQLESFNGSVDLGAMYAGLFICTLNLFQSAPWSIHLELMTTVYGLNKDLHNSPVLSEPEARFALELMGLMDMPTFVRGRSTLSLGIWKRLRLAQGSIGMKRGGIQSVSSLPRSLLDIFANIQDEDSDTYFLQWFGETGEIPQIHLWEAYRLAGILTGRRLRIRANPGITAATSTSCPATPSAEVLLGRLVASMDALCDATSRPEYSQLLTTNALLYPYVAARLEVAILLRQPTWMESLRRVTEKYQPYGKTANARNITEMLDEAWDSGNDAYDIDEQARRRNVEVALF
;
A
#
# COMPACT_ATOMS: atom_id res chain seq x y z
N MET A 1 -30.31 -13.37 -11.88
CA MET A 1 -30.79 -14.75 -11.60
C MET A 1 -31.61 -14.73 -10.31
N THR A 2 -32.45 -15.73 -10.10
CA THR A 2 -33.35 -15.86 -8.94
C THR A 2 -32.56 -15.99 -7.64
N ARG A 3 -32.90 -15.19 -6.61
CA ARG A 3 -32.40 -15.40 -5.24
C ARG A 3 -33.03 -16.69 -4.68
N GLN A 4 -32.23 -17.75 -4.49
CA GLN A 4 -32.64 -18.87 -3.64
C GLN A 4 -32.57 -18.46 -2.17
N ARG A 5 -33.47 -19.01 -1.37
CA ARG A 5 -33.66 -18.68 0.05
C ARG A 5 -33.14 -19.84 0.88
N ALA A 6 -32.16 -19.60 1.74
CA ALA A 6 -31.67 -20.61 2.66
C ALA A 6 -32.60 -20.68 3.89
N GLU A 7 -33.14 -21.87 4.16
CA GLU A 7 -33.86 -22.19 5.39
C GLU A 7 -32.98 -23.18 6.17
N ARG A 8 -32.85 -23.00 7.50
CA ARG A 8 -32.19 -23.97 8.41
C ARG A 8 -33.23 -24.52 9.40
N PRO A 9 -33.05 -25.77 9.89
CA PRO A 9 -34.16 -26.56 10.44
C PRO A 9 -34.46 -26.30 11.93
N LEU A 10 -35.70 -26.57 12.31
CA LEU A 10 -36.15 -26.65 13.70
C LEU A 10 -35.61 -27.90 14.38
N PHE A 11 -35.04 -27.76 15.59
CA PHE A 11 -34.56 -28.90 16.39
C PHE A 11 -35.67 -29.57 17.20
N HIS A 12 -35.52 -30.88 17.42
CA HIS A 12 -36.51 -31.75 18.05
C HIS A 12 -36.46 -31.72 19.60
N HIS A 13 -37.62 -31.91 20.22
CA HIS A 13 -37.73 -32.23 21.66
C HIS A 13 -36.98 -33.52 22.04
N LEU A 14 -36.33 -33.50 23.20
CA LEU A 14 -36.11 -34.68 24.06
C LEU A 14 -36.31 -34.31 25.54
N SER A 15 -36.40 -35.32 26.41
CA SER A 15 -37.31 -35.27 27.58
C SER A 15 -36.66 -35.42 28.97
N LEU A 16 -37.17 -34.61 29.91
CA LEU A 16 -37.37 -34.87 31.35
C LEU A 16 -36.56 -35.99 32.03
N SER A 17 -35.74 -35.62 33.01
CA SER A 17 -35.45 -36.45 34.19
C SER A 17 -35.30 -35.56 35.44
N THR A 18 -35.63 -36.11 36.62
CA THR A 18 -35.59 -35.45 37.94
C THR A 18 -35.53 -36.53 39.04
N PRO A 19 -35.22 -36.19 40.31
CA PRO A 19 -34.25 -35.20 40.79
C PRO A 19 -33.25 -35.83 41.79
N ASP A 20 -32.22 -35.07 42.20
CA ASP A 20 -31.57 -35.31 43.52
C ASP A 20 -31.20 -33.96 44.19
N ASN A 21 -30.78 -34.01 45.46
CA ASN A 21 -31.35 -33.10 46.45
C ASN A 21 -30.33 -32.23 47.22
N SER A 22 -30.80 -31.03 47.60
CA SER A 22 -30.26 -30.15 48.65
C SER A 22 -28.83 -29.58 48.52
N VAL A 23 -28.75 -28.25 48.34
CA VAL A 23 -28.28 -27.35 49.43
C VAL A 23 -29.19 -26.12 49.45
N ARG A 24 -29.70 -25.73 50.63
CA ARG A 24 -30.44 -24.47 50.78
C ARG A 24 -29.50 -23.27 50.75
N LYS A 25 -29.71 -22.33 49.83
CA LYS A 25 -29.43 -20.90 50.06
C LYS A 25 -30.75 -20.13 50.13
N THR A 26 -30.76 -19.11 50.97
CA THR A 26 -31.93 -18.30 51.36
C THR A 26 -32.62 -17.63 50.18
N MET A 27 -33.94 -17.77 50.08
CA MET A 27 -34.74 -16.98 49.14
C MET A 27 -34.81 -15.52 49.59
N SER A 28 -34.33 -14.61 48.74
CA SER A 28 -34.84 -13.24 48.67
C SER A 28 -36.28 -13.25 48.11
N PRO A 29 -37.09 -12.20 48.29
CA PRO A 29 -38.40 -12.11 47.66
C PRO A 29 -38.30 -12.24 46.13
N ILE A 30 -39.28 -12.91 45.51
CA ILE A 30 -39.44 -12.89 44.06
C ILE A 30 -39.87 -11.46 43.69
N GLN A 31 -38.94 -10.71 43.12
CA GLN A 31 -39.21 -9.38 42.59
C GLN A 31 -40.01 -9.54 41.29
N GLU A 32 -41.14 -8.83 41.18
CA GLU A 32 -41.94 -8.82 39.95
C GLU A 32 -41.06 -8.36 38.77
N PRO A 33 -41.26 -8.91 37.55
CA PRO A 33 -40.43 -8.55 36.39
C PRO A 33 -40.59 -7.05 36.09
N SER A 34 -39.55 -6.29 36.42
CA SER A 34 -39.54 -4.83 36.27
C SER A 34 -39.80 -4.46 34.81
N VAL A 35 -40.89 -3.72 34.56
CA VAL A 35 -41.29 -3.32 33.20
C VAL A 35 -40.11 -2.63 32.50
N PRO A 36 -39.58 -3.19 31.40
CA PRO A 36 -38.35 -2.70 30.80
C PRO A 36 -38.52 -1.26 30.29
N ALA A 37 -37.56 -0.40 30.62
CA ALA A 37 -37.69 1.05 30.49
C ALA A 37 -38.12 1.50 29.10
N LEU A 38 -39.20 2.29 29.04
CA LEU A 38 -39.81 2.74 27.80
C LEU A 38 -39.06 3.95 27.20
N THR A 39 -38.43 3.71 26.05
CA THR A 39 -37.81 4.72 25.20
C THR A 39 -38.87 5.21 24.20
N GLU A 40 -39.31 6.45 24.34
CA GLU A 40 -40.29 7.08 23.43
C GLU A 40 -39.59 7.58 22.15
N MET A 41 -39.78 6.86 21.02
CA MET A 41 -39.23 7.27 19.72
C MET A 41 -40.17 8.19 18.94
N ASP A 42 -41.49 8.02 19.11
CA ASP A 42 -42.54 8.87 18.55
C ASP A 42 -43.68 9.01 19.56
N GLN A 43 -44.01 10.25 19.93
CA GLN A 43 -45.13 10.58 20.83
C GLN A 43 -46.51 10.14 20.28
N ARG A 44 -46.59 9.78 18.98
CA ARG A 44 -47.76 9.23 18.31
C ARG A 44 -47.52 7.78 17.83
N GLY A 45 -46.51 7.12 18.37
CA GLY A 45 -46.15 5.74 18.05
C GLY A 45 -47.25 4.77 18.45
N ASP A 46 -47.64 3.91 17.51
CA ASP A 46 -48.79 3.03 17.63
C ASP A 46 -48.43 1.56 17.93
N VAL A 47 -47.14 1.23 18.03
CA VAL A 47 -46.60 -0.08 18.41
C VAL A 47 -45.46 0.08 19.42
N VAL A 48 -45.31 -0.87 20.33
CA VAL A 48 -44.19 -0.96 21.28
C VAL A 48 -43.38 -2.22 20.98
N PHE A 49 -42.11 -2.05 20.61
CA PHE A 49 -41.16 -3.16 20.52
C PHE A 49 -40.51 -3.41 21.88
N VAL A 50 -40.54 -4.66 22.34
CA VAL A 50 -39.76 -5.13 23.49
C VAL A 50 -38.62 -5.98 22.95
N VAL A 51 -37.40 -5.46 23.08
CA VAL A 51 -36.20 -5.94 22.38
C VAL A 51 -35.24 -6.61 23.35
N GLY A 52 -34.64 -7.72 22.92
CA GLY A 52 -33.77 -8.58 23.72
C GLY A 52 -34.52 -9.49 24.69
N THR A 53 -33.76 -10.24 25.48
CA THR A 53 -34.27 -11.00 26.64
C THR A 53 -33.57 -10.55 27.92
N ALA A 54 -34.11 -10.91 29.09
CA ALA A 54 -33.49 -10.60 30.38
C ALA A 54 -32.43 -11.66 30.77
N VAL A 55 -31.46 -11.87 29.88
CA VAL A 55 -30.38 -12.86 30.00
C VAL A 55 -29.05 -12.14 29.71
N ASP A 56 -27.93 -12.67 30.23
CA ASP A 56 -26.56 -12.18 29.96
C ASP A 56 -26.33 -10.68 30.23
N ASN A 57 -26.73 -10.23 31.42
CA ASN A 57 -26.53 -8.88 31.99
C ASN A 57 -27.06 -7.67 31.18
N THR A 58 -27.59 -7.89 29.98
CA THR A 58 -28.05 -6.83 29.08
C THR A 58 -29.57 -6.71 29.22
N PRO A 59 -30.10 -5.66 29.87
CA PRO A 59 -31.54 -5.57 30.12
C PRO A 59 -32.31 -5.37 28.81
N ALA A 60 -33.38 -6.17 28.63
CA ALA A 60 -34.36 -5.92 27.58
C ALA A 60 -34.90 -4.49 27.66
N ARG A 61 -35.23 -3.87 26.51
CA ARG A 61 -35.69 -2.47 26.42
C ARG A 61 -37.00 -2.36 25.66
N SER A 62 -37.86 -1.43 26.08
CA SER A 62 -39.12 -1.13 25.39
C SER A 62 -38.95 0.12 24.54
N PHE A 63 -39.49 0.12 23.33
CA PHE A 63 -39.42 1.24 22.38
C PHE A 63 -40.80 1.53 21.79
N ARG A 64 -41.40 2.69 22.08
CA ARG A 64 -42.63 3.14 21.39
C ARG A 64 -42.24 3.77 20.06
N VAL A 65 -42.68 3.18 18.96
CA VAL A 65 -42.35 3.62 17.59
C VAL A 65 -43.60 3.73 16.72
N CYS A 66 -43.48 4.32 15.53
CA CYS A 66 -44.55 4.34 14.53
C CYS A 66 -44.38 3.15 13.58
N SER A 67 -45.36 2.26 13.51
CA SER A 67 -45.35 1.07 12.64
C SER A 67 -45.03 1.41 11.18
N ARG A 68 -45.66 2.46 10.66
CA ARG A 68 -45.49 2.99 9.31
C ARG A 68 -44.13 3.67 9.05
N THR A 69 -43.39 4.02 10.09
CA THR A 69 -42.01 4.51 9.96
C THR A 69 -41.05 3.33 9.82
N MET A 70 -41.17 2.32 10.68
CA MET A 70 -40.36 1.09 10.59
C MET A 70 -40.60 0.34 9.28
N ALA A 71 -41.87 0.20 8.86
CA ALA A 71 -42.24 -0.39 7.58
C ALA A 71 -41.69 0.36 6.35
N ARG A 72 -41.43 1.67 6.45
CA ARG A 72 -40.87 2.45 5.33
C ARG A 72 -39.39 2.18 5.12
N ILE A 73 -38.64 1.89 6.19
CA ILE A 73 -37.19 1.64 6.12
C ILE A 73 -36.84 0.17 5.92
N SER A 74 -37.82 -0.73 5.95
CA SER A 74 -37.61 -2.17 5.92
C SER A 74 -38.84 -2.91 5.36
N PRO A 75 -38.68 -3.69 4.28
CA PRO A 75 -39.75 -4.55 3.78
C PRO A 75 -40.00 -5.75 4.70
N VAL A 76 -39.13 -6.03 5.68
CA VAL A 76 -39.34 -7.05 6.72
C VAL A 76 -40.28 -6.51 7.79
N PHE A 77 -40.03 -5.31 8.33
CA PHE A 77 -40.96 -4.66 9.27
C PHE A 77 -42.33 -4.40 8.64
N ASP A 78 -42.43 -4.04 7.36
CA ASP A 78 -43.72 -3.88 6.68
C ASP A 78 -44.53 -5.19 6.66
N ARG A 79 -43.90 -6.28 6.18
CA ARG A 79 -44.53 -7.61 6.15
C ARG A 79 -44.92 -8.10 7.55
N MET A 80 -44.07 -7.89 8.55
CA MET A 80 -44.32 -8.34 9.93
C MET A 80 -45.45 -7.54 10.60
N LEU A 81 -45.54 -6.22 10.39
CA LEU A 81 -46.50 -5.36 11.08
C LEU A 81 -47.86 -5.23 10.35
N HIS A 82 -47.87 -5.35 9.02
CA HIS A 82 -49.06 -5.14 8.18
C HIS A 82 -49.48 -6.37 7.36
N GLY A 83 -48.76 -7.49 7.47
CA GLY A 83 -49.11 -8.77 6.84
C GLY A 83 -50.01 -9.65 7.71
N ASN A 84 -49.84 -10.97 7.58
CA ASN A 84 -50.59 -12.00 8.29
C ASN A 84 -49.69 -12.76 9.29
N PHE A 85 -48.94 -12.04 10.12
CA PHE A 85 -48.02 -12.59 11.13
C PHE A 85 -48.56 -12.39 12.56
N ALA A 86 -47.97 -13.03 13.55
CA ALA A 86 -48.43 -12.93 14.95
C ALA A 86 -48.19 -11.53 15.55
N GLU A 87 -47.20 -10.82 15.00
CA GLU A 87 -46.76 -9.48 15.33
C GLU A 87 -47.58 -8.39 14.63
N SER A 88 -48.41 -8.77 13.65
CA SER A 88 -49.21 -7.83 12.84
C SER A 88 -50.32 -7.16 13.67
N LYS A 89 -50.75 -5.98 13.23
CA LYS A 89 -51.65 -5.12 14.03
C LYS A 89 -52.93 -5.85 14.45
N PRO A 90 -53.25 -5.95 15.76
CA PRO A 90 -54.47 -6.61 16.22
C PRO A 90 -55.71 -5.99 15.60
N THR A 91 -56.44 -6.77 14.80
CA THR A 91 -57.78 -6.40 14.36
C THR A 91 -58.70 -6.31 15.57
N ALA A 92 -59.51 -5.26 15.63
CA ALA A 92 -60.58 -5.18 16.62
C ALA A 92 -61.52 -6.38 16.44
N PRO A 93 -62.02 -7.01 17.53
CA PRO A 93 -62.85 -8.20 17.42
C PRO A 93 -64.09 -7.90 16.57
N SER A 94 -64.31 -8.71 15.54
CA SER A 94 -65.51 -8.66 14.72
C SER A 94 -66.74 -8.84 15.61
N SER A 95 -67.73 -7.96 15.44
CA SER A 95 -68.96 -7.95 16.23
C SER A 95 -69.86 -9.14 15.90
N ASP A 96 -69.57 -10.32 16.46
CA ASP A 96 -70.47 -11.47 16.52
C ASP A 96 -70.16 -12.38 17.71
N LEU A 97 -70.61 -11.95 18.91
CA LEU A 97 -71.30 -12.78 19.92
C LEU A 97 -71.64 -11.96 21.17
N ILE A 98 -72.92 -11.93 21.55
CA ILE A 98 -73.44 -11.15 22.69
C ILE A 98 -73.72 -12.06 23.89
N SER A 99 -73.19 -11.73 25.07
CA SER A 99 -73.68 -12.17 26.39
C SER A 99 -73.16 -11.20 27.48
N LEU A 100 -73.94 -10.22 27.94
CA LEU A 100 -74.95 -10.30 29.02
C LEU A 100 -74.40 -10.32 30.46
N SER A 101 -74.08 -9.14 31.00
CA SER A 101 -74.52 -8.71 32.35
C SER A 101 -74.46 -7.19 32.46
N SER A 102 -75.40 -6.57 33.20
CA SER A 102 -75.63 -5.11 33.19
C SER A 102 -75.34 -4.45 34.53
N SER A 103 -74.75 -3.24 34.54
CA SER A 103 -75.11 -2.09 35.42
C SER A 103 -74.09 -0.93 35.33
N GLY A 104 -74.51 0.30 35.65
CA GLY A 104 -73.62 1.27 36.32
C GLY A 104 -72.93 2.37 35.49
N ILE A 105 -73.72 3.24 34.86
CA ILE A 105 -73.65 4.73 34.96
C ILE A 105 -72.27 5.42 35.22
N ASN A 106 -71.98 6.44 34.40
CA ASN A 106 -70.97 7.53 34.49
C ASN A 106 -69.66 7.41 33.68
N GLY A 107 -69.39 8.48 32.92
CA GLY A 107 -68.14 9.25 33.07
C GLY A 107 -66.88 8.78 32.35
N THR A 108 -66.66 9.32 31.14
CA THR A 108 -65.33 9.73 30.64
C THR A 108 -64.13 8.81 30.95
N THR A 109 -64.06 7.66 30.30
CA THR A 109 -62.76 7.05 29.95
C THR A 109 -62.78 6.62 28.48
N THR A 110 -61.83 7.12 27.71
CA THR A 110 -61.49 6.50 26.42
C THR A 110 -60.87 5.14 26.75
N SER A 111 -61.49 4.03 26.34
CA SER A 111 -60.95 2.70 26.64
C SER A 111 -59.50 2.60 26.13
N PRO A 112 -58.56 2.06 26.92
CA PRO A 112 -57.20 1.86 26.45
C PRO A 112 -57.22 0.93 25.25
N ALA A 113 -56.74 1.41 24.10
CA ALA A 113 -56.54 0.56 22.95
C ALA A 113 -55.54 -0.53 23.35
N LYS A 114 -55.93 -1.80 23.20
CA LYS A 114 -55.14 -2.98 23.57
C LYS A 114 -53.71 -2.82 23.03
N ASP A 115 -52.74 -2.66 23.91
CA ASP A 115 -51.37 -2.30 23.54
C ASP A 115 -50.81 -3.26 22.49
N TRP A 116 -50.43 -2.71 21.33
CA TRP A 116 -49.79 -3.47 20.26
C TRP A 116 -48.31 -3.61 20.63
N ILE A 117 -47.99 -4.73 21.30
CA ILE A 117 -46.64 -5.07 21.73
C ILE A 117 -46.09 -6.16 20.81
N VAL A 118 -44.85 -5.98 20.34
CA VAL A 118 -44.11 -6.95 19.52
C VAL A 118 -42.79 -7.28 20.22
N HIS A 119 -42.45 -8.57 20.32
CA HIS A 119 -41.26 -9.03 21.04
C HIS A 119 -40.15 -9.45 20.06
N LEU A 120 -39.05 -8.70 20.03
CA LEU A 120 -37.86 -8.99 19.21
C LEU A 120 -36.77 -9.55 20.12
N ARG A 121 -36.88 -10.84 20.45
CA ARG A 121 -36.11 -11.46 21.54
C ARG A 121 -34.63 -11.62 21.22
N ASP A 122 -34.33 -11.86 19.95
CA ASP A 122 -32.99 -12.20 19.44
C ASP A 122 -32.20 -10.95 19.01
N ASP A 123 -32.88 -9.80 18.93
CA ASP A 123 -32.29 -8.49 18.60
C ASP A 123 -31.56 -7.86 19.78
N ARG A 124 -30.39 -7.25 19.52
CA ARG A 124 -29.62 -6.54 20.54
C ARG A 124 -30.19 -5.13 20.81
N PRO A 125 -30.54 -4.78 22.06
CA PRO A 125 -31.22 -3.51 22.37
C PRO A 125 -30.46 -2.23 21.98
N GLU A 126 -29.12 -2.24 21.92
CA GLU A 126 -28.34 -1.06 21.49
C GLU A 126 -28.42 -0.82 19.98
N SER A 127 -28.25 -1.86 19.17
CA SER A 127 -28.34 -1.77 17.70
C SER A 127 -29.75 -1.35 17.27
N PHE A 128 -30.79 -1.87 17.94
CA PHE A 128 -32.17 -1.48 17.70
C PHE A 128 -32.45 -0.03 18.10
N ASP A 129 -31.92 0.45 19.24
CA ASP A 129 -32.06 1.85 19.67
C ASP A 129 -31.48 2.82 18.63
N LEU A 130 -30.35 2.46 18.02
CA LEU A 130 -29.73 3.24 16.94
C LEU A 130 -30.55 3.16 15.63
N LEU A 131 -30.99 1.97 15.20
CA LEU A 131 -31.82 1.80 14.01
C LEU A 131 -33.16 2.55 14.12
N ALA A 132 -33.84 2.44 15.27
CA ALA A 132 -35.08 3.17 15.54
C ALA A 132 -34.84 4.69 15.65
N SER A 133 -33.72 5.13 16.25
CA SER A 133 -33.33 6.56 16.27
C SER A 133 -33.11 7.11 14.85
N ILE A 134 -32.49 6.34 13.97
CA ILE A 134 -32.34 6.67 12.53
C ILE A 134 -33.70 6.75 11.85
N ALA A 135 -34.53 5.70 11.98
CA ALA A 135 -35.86 5.64 11.38
C ALA A 135 -36.75 6.82 11.78
N HIS A 136 -36.68 7.21 13.06
CA HIS A 136 -37.45 8.32 13.64
C HIS A 136 -36.77 9.69 13.54
N SER A 137 -35.67 9.83 12.80
CA SER A 137 -34.96 11.10 12.60
C SER A 137 -34.49 11.76 13.92
N GLN A 138 -34.20 10.96 14.96
CA GLN A 138 -33.68 11.42 16.25
C GLN A 138 -32.18 11.72 16.16
N PHE A 139 -31.78 12.59 15.22
CA PHE A 139 -30.39 12.83 14.82
C PHE A 139 -29.44 13.18 15.97
N GLN A 140 -29.93 13.78 17.05
CA GLN A 140 -29.14 14.10 18.26
C GLN A 140 -28.63 12.86 19.02
N ARG A 141 -29.22 11.68 18.78
CA ARG A 141 -28.85 10.40 19.41
C ARG A 141 -27.98 9.52 18.51
N ILE A 142 -27.73 9.94 17.27
CA ILE A 142 -26.88 9.22 16.33
C ILE A 142 -25.42 9.65 16.55
N PRO A 143 -24.50 8.72 16.86
CA PRO A 143 -23.12 9.07 17.16
C PRO A 143 -22.34 9.46 15.89
N ARG A 144 -21.41 10.41 16.01
CA ARG A 144 -20.59 10.88 14.88
C ARG A 144 -19.58 9.84 14.38
N ALA A 145 -19.20 8.89 15.23
CA ALA A 145 -18.33 7.76 14.91
C ALA A 145 -18.88 6.49 15.58
N LEU A 146 -18.58 5.33 15.02
CA LEU A 146 -18.86 4.01 15.59
C LEU A 146 -17.58 3.20 15.63
N SER A 147 -17.33 2.49 16.73
CA SER A 147 -16.32 1.42 16.78
C SER A 147 -16.70 0.27 15.85
N ILE A 148 -15.72 -0.51 15.41
CA ILE A 148 -15.89 -1.69 14.54
C ILE A 148 -17.00 -2.62 15.06
N ALA A 149 -16.96 -2.97 16.36
CA ALA A 149 -17.97 -3.82 16.99
C ALA A 149 -19.40 -3.23 16.86
N LYS A 150 -19.60 -1.95 17.17
CA LYS A 150 -20.93 -1.32 17.09
C LYS A 150 -21.45 -1.11 15.67
N LEU A 151 -20.57 -0.89 14.68
CA LEU A 151 -20.99 -0.86 13.28
C LEU A 151 -21.31 -2.27 12.76
N TYR A 152 -20.56 -3.29 13.17
CA TYR A 152 -20.84 -4.70 12.85
C TYR A 152 -22.23 -5.12 13.35
N GLU A 153 -22.53 -4.90 14.63
CA GLU A 153 -23.82 -5.25 15.22
C GLU A 153 -24.99 -4.46 14.61
N LEU A 154 -24.73 -3.24 14.10
CA LEU A 154 -25.72 -2.47 13.35
C LEU A 154 -25.93 -3.04 11.94
N THR A 155 -24.88 -3.41 11.21
CA THR A 155 -25.01 -3.96 9.85
C THR A 155 -25.57 -5.38 9.84
N VAL A 156 -25.29 -6.20 10.86
CA VAL A 156 -25.98 -7.49 11.06
C VAL A 156 -27.49 -7.27 11.23
N LEU A 157 -27.89 -6.33 12.10
CA LEU A 157 -29.31 -6.00 12.32
C LEU A 157 -29.97 -5.46 11.05
N THR A 158 -29.32 -4.53 10.33
CA THR A 158 -29.92 -3.96 9.10
C THR A 158 -29.92 -4.93 7.93
N HIS A 159 -28.99 -5.89 7.86
CA HIS A 159 -29.04 -6.99 6.90
C HIS A 159 -30.26 -7.88 7.16
N TYR A 160 -30.45 -8.33 8.41
CA TYR A 160 -31.57 -9.19 8.81
C TYR A 160 -32.94 -8.56 8.51
N TYR A 161 -33.06 -7.25 8.72
CA TYR A 161 -34.28 -6.49 8.41
C TYR A 161 -34.35 -5.91 6.97
N ASP A 162 -33.40 -6.18 6.08
CA ASP A 162 -33.35 -5.64 4.70
C ASP A 162 -33.47 -4.10 4.68
N ALA A 163 -32.72 -3.45 5.58
CA ALA A 163 -32.83 -2.03 5.95
C ALA A 163 -31.54 -1.23 5.76
N THR A 164 -30.42 -1.87 5.41
CA THR A 164 -29.07 -1.27 5.32
C THR A 164 -28.98 0.05 4.52
N PRO A 165 -29.73 0.28 3.43
CA PRO A 165 -29.74 1.58 2.74
C PRO A 165 -30.07 2.78 3.63
N VAL A 166 -30.78 2.59 4.75
CA VAL A 166 -31.11 3.67 5.70
C VAL A 166 -29.87 4.27 6.37
N LEU A 167 -28.76 3.53 6.44
CA LEU A 167 -27.50 3.97 7.05
C LEU A 167 -26.72 4.97 6.18
N SER A 168 -27.06 5.08 4.89
CA SER A 168 -26.32 5.84 3.87
C SER A 168 -25.84 7.24 4.29
N PRO A 169 -26.60 8.08 5.03
CA PRO A 169 -26.14 9.43 5.42
C PRO A 169 -24.92 9.47 6.35
N TRP A 170 -24.58 8.37 7.02
CA TRP A 170 -23.48 8.32 8.01
C TRP A 170 -22.31 7.40 7.61
N LEU A 171 -22.49 6.56 6.58
CA LEU A 171 -21.51 5.55 6.19
C LEU A 171 -20.12 6.13 5.91
N GLN A 172 -20.02 7.27 5.21
CA GLN A 172 -18.73 7.88 4.89
C GLN A 172 -17.97 8.26 6.18
N THR A 173 -18.62 8.93 7.12
CA THR A 173 -17.99 9.35 8.39
C THR A 173 -17.63 8.16 9.27
N TRP A 174 -18.51 7.15 9.35
CA TRP A 174 -18.25 5.95 10.16
C TRP A 174 -17.15 5.05 9.57
N VAL A 175 -17.08 4.89 8.25
CA VAL A 175 -16.03 4.10 7.58
C VAL A 175 -14.68 4.83 7.59
N SER A 176 -14.64 6.15 7.37
CA SER A 176 -13.41 6.95 7.56
C SER A 176 -12.90 6.88 9.00
N GLY A 177 -13.77 7.07 10.00
CA GLY A 177 -13.38 6.97 11.41
C GLY A 177 -12.90 5.58 11.84
N ILE A 178 -13.27 4.52 11.11
CA ILE A 178 -12.71 3.17 11.29
C ILE A 178 -11.33 3.06 10.63
N ALA A 179 -11.16 3.55 9.40
CA ALA A 179 -9.87 3.54 8.70
C ALA A 179 -8.80 4.42 9.39
N GLU A 180 -9.23 5.43 10.13
CA GLU A 180 -8.39 6.31 10.96
C GLU A 180 -8.14 5.75 12.38
N SER A 181 -8.78 4.63 12.77
CA SER A 181 -8.66 4.06 14.13
C SER A 181 -7.34 3.32 14.35
N PRO A 182 -6.62 3.55 15.47
CA PRO A 182 -5.42 2.77 15.84
C PRO A 182 -5.71 1.28 16.06
N GLU A 183 -6.98 0.90 16.28
CA GLU A 183 -7.44 -0.49 16.35
C GLU A 183 -7.26 -1.25 15.03
N THR A 184 -7.19 -0.54 13.89
CA THR A 184 -6.99 -1.17 12.57
C THR A 184 -5.52 -1.27 12.17
N THR A 185 -4.65 -0.43 12.72
CA THR A 185 -3.24 -0.32 12.31
C THR A 185 -2.26 -1.00 13.27
N SER A 186 -2.71 -1.42 14.46
CA SER A 186 -1.88 -2.13 15.44
C SER A 186 -2.18 -3.64 15.47
N SER A 187 -1.22 -4.46 15.06
CA SER A 187 -1.28 -5.94 15.13
C SER A 187 -1.04 -6.50 16.55
N SER A 188 -1.37 -5.72 17.59
CA SER A 188 -0.93 -5.97 18.98
C SER A 188 -2.04 -5.89 20.04
N ILE A 189 -3.32 -5.91 19.63
CA ILE A 189 -4.46 -6.06 20.56
C ILE A 189 -4.55 -7.53 20.97
N ALA A 190 -3.78 -7.90 22.00
CA ALA A 190 -3.77 -9.27 22.52
C ALA A 190 -5.07 -9.61 23.26
N GLY A 191 -5.88 -10.48 22.67
CA GLY A 191 -7.09 -11.05 23.27
C GLY A 191 -8.17 -11.41 22.24
N PRO A 192 -9.16 -12.26 22.59
CA PRO A 192 -10.13 -12.79 21.62
C PRO A 192 -10.94 -11.72 20.88
N GLU A 193 -11.25 -10.59 21.51
CA GLU A 193 -11.97 -9.50 20.86
C GLU A 193 -11.15 -8.80 19.76
N GLY A 194 -9.82 -8.81 19.88
CA GLY A 194 -8.89 -8.22 18.90
C GLY A 194 -8.75 -9.05 17.63
N GLU A 195 -8.63 -10.37 17.79
CA GLU A 195 -8.50 -11.31 16.65
C GLU A 195 -9.76 -11.29 15.76
N LEU A 196 -10.94 -11.12 16.36
CA LEU A 196 -12.21 -11.02 15.64
C LEU A 196 -12.49 -9.63 15.01
N LEU A 197 -11.57 -8.66 15.09
CA LEU A 197 -11.76 -7.35 14.44
C LEU A 197 -11.74 -7.43 12.90
N MET A 198 -10.80 -8.19 12.32
CA MET A 198 -10.71 -8.33 10.86
C MET A 198 -11.92 -9.05 10.24
N PRO A 199 -12.43 -10.17 10.80
CA PRO A 199 -13.73 -10.74 10.41
C PRO A 199 -14.88 -9.74 10.42
N LYS A 200 -15.00 -8.95 11.51
CA LYS A 200 -16.07 -7.92 11.64
C LYS A 200 -15.94 -6.83 10.56
N LEU A 201 -14.72 -6.38 10.24
CA LEU A 201 -14.45 -5.47 9.12
C LEU A 201 -14.79 -6.08 7.75
N LEU A 202 -14.54 -7.37 7.56
CA LEU A 202 -14.85 -8.09 6.32
C LEU A 202 -16.36 -8.18 6.09
N TRP A 203 -17.16 -8.44 7.14
CA TRP A 203 -18.63 -8.36 7.08
C TRP A 203 -19.12 -6.93 6.79
N ILE A 204 -18.65 -5.92 7.53
CA ILE A 204 -19.05 -4.51 7.34
C ILE A 204 -18.77 -4.07 5.90
N SER A 205 -17.57 -4.34 5.39
CA SER A 205 -17.17 -3.92 4.03
C SER A 205 -17.90 -4.68 2.92
N TRP A 206 -18.35 -5.90 3.18
CA TRP A 206 -19.23 -6.64 2.26
C TRP A 206 -20.66 -6.07 2.24
N GLU A 207 -21.31 -5.95 3.40
CA GLU A 207 -22.70 -5.51 3.52
C GLU A 207 -22.89 -4.04 3.07
N LEU A 208 -21.89 -3.18 3.28
CA LEU A 208 -21.87 -1.81 2.77
C LEU A 208 -21.37 -1.68 1.32
N GLY A 209 -20.99 -2.78 0.66
CA GLY A 209 -20.44 -2.78 -0.70
C GLY A 209 -19.09 -2.07 -0.86
N HIS A 210 -18.36 -1.82 0.23
CA HIS A 210 -17.13 -1.02 0.26
C HIS A 210 -15.90 -1.83 -0.21
N LYS A 211 -15.87 -2.12 -1.52
CA LYS A 211 -14.92 -3.02 -2.20
C LYS A 211 -13.45 -2.88 -1.76
N GLN A 212 -12.91 -1.66 -1.67
CA GLN A 212 -11.49 -1.45 -1.33
C GLN A 212 -11.14 -1.94 0.08
N LEU A 213 -12.03 -1.74 1.05
CA LEU A 213 -11.85 -2.19 2.44
C LEU A 213 -12.02 -3.71 2.55
N PHE A 214 -12.90 -4.30 1.74
CA PHE A 214 -13.06 -5.75 1.65
C PHE A 214 -11.81 -6.41 1.07
N GLU A 215 -11.29 -5.89 -0.05
CA GLU A 215 -10.07 -6.42 -0.70
C GLU A 215 -8.81 -6.25 0.16
N SER A 216 -8.68 -5.15 0.91
CA SER A 216 -7.57 -4.97 1.85
C SER A 216 -7.72 -5.88 3.08
N THR A 217 -8.89 -5.94 3.71
CA THR A 217 -9.13 -6.78 4.90
C THR A 217 -8.93 -8.26 4.58
N ALA A 218 -9.46 -8.76 3.45
CA ALA A 218 -9.25 -10.15 3.04
C ALA A 218 -7.77 -10.48 2.80
N ARG A 219 -7.00 -9.57 2.17
CA ARG A 219 -5.55 -9.74 1.98
C ARG A 219 -4.82 -9.77 3.32
N ARG A 220 -5.17 -8.89 4.26
CA ARG A 220 -4.58 -8.88 5.61
C ARG A 220 -4.90 -10.16 6.38
N MET A 221 -6.13 -10.68 6.29
CA MET A 221 -6.48 -11.95 6.93
C MET A 221 -5.65 -13.14 6.41
N VAL A 222 -5.38 -13.22 5.11
CA VAL A 222 -4.46 -14.25 4.56
C VAL A 222 -3.03 -14.11 5.12
N MET A 223 -2.51 -12.88 5.23
CA MET A 223 -1.09 -12.65 5.52
C MET A 223 -0.75 -12.56 7.02
N GLU A 224 -1.62 -11.94 7.81
CA GLU A 224 -1.38 -11.55 9.21
C GLU A 224 -2.07 -12.46 10.25
N SER A 225 -3.11 -13.21 9.86
CA SER A 225 -3.84 -14.06 10.83
C SER A 225 -3.12 -15.38 11.08
N SER A 226 -3.24 -15.88 12.31
CA SER A 226 -2.83 -17.23 12.72
C SER A 226 -3.73 -18.33 12.11
N GLY A 227 -3.30 -19.58 12.19
CA GLY A 227 -4.13 -20.76 11.90
C GLY A 227 -5.33 -20.83 12.85
N ASN A 228 -5.09 -20.63 14.14
CA ASN A 228 -6.09 -20.64 15.22
C ASN A 228 -7.36 -19.83 14.92
N LEU A 229 -7.28 -18.69 14.21
CA LEU A 229 -8.46 -17.88 13.86
C LEU A 229 -9.50 -18.68 13.04
N PHE A 230 -9.05 -19.67 12.27
CA PHE A 230 -9.87 -20.49 11.38
C PHE A 230 -10.29 -21.84 12.01
N GLY A 231 -9.86 -22.13 13.25
CA GLY A 231 -10.27 -23.32 13.99
C GLY A 231 -11.59 -23.15 14.75
N ASP A 232 -12.23 -24.27 15.12
CA ASP A 232 -13.57 -24.30 15.72
C ASP A 232 -13.69 -23.51 17.05
N GLU A 233 -12.61 -23.35 17.81
CA GLU A 233 -12.62 -22.66 19.11
C GLU A 233 -12.45 -21.13 19.04
N SER A 234 -12.28 -20.54 17.84
CA SER A 234 -11.94 -19.11 17.69
C SER A 234 -13.10 -18.12 17.91
N GLY A 235 -14.34 -18.61 17.98
CA GLY A 235 -15.54 -17.77 17.98
C GLY A 235 -15.87 -17.13 16.61
N LEU A 236 -15.08 -17.41 15.55
CA LEU A 236 -15.38 -16.96 14.19
C LEU A 236 -16.68 -17.56 13.65
N GLY A 237 -17.03 -18.79 14.06
CA GLY A 237 -18.28 -19.46 13.69
C GLY A 237 -19.56 -18.82 14.25
N ASP A 238 -19.44 -18.01 15.32
CA ASP A 238 -20.56 -17.25 15.90
C ASP A 238 -20.83 -15.93 15.18
N LEU A 239 -19.96 -15.53 14.25
CA LEU A 239 -20.11 -14.29 13.48
C LEU A 239 -20.92 -14.53 12.20
N SER A 240 -21.88 -13.63 11.95
CA SER A 240 -22.38 -13.37 10.59
C SER A 240 -21.21 -12.98 9.69
N MET A 241 -20.97 -13.78 8.65
CA MET A 241 -19.92 -13.61 7.65
C MET A 241 -20.50 -13.75 6.23
N PRO A 242 -19.87 -13.16 5.20
CA PRO A 242 -20.21 -13.42 3.80
C PRO A 242 -20.00 -14.91 3.45
N PRO A 243 -20.84 -15.51 2.59
CA PRO A 243 -20.72 -16.92 2.24
C PRO A 243 -19.39 -17.24 1.55
N ASP A 244 -18.85 -18.42 1.84
CA ASP A 244 -17.64 -19.03 1.26
C ASP A 244 -16.33 -18.22 1.44
N VAL A 245 -16.35 -17.08 2.14
CA VAL A 245 -15.20 -16.15 2.18
C VAL A 245 -14.13 -16.58 3.18
N ILE A 246 -14.51 -17.14 4.33
CA ILE A 246 -13.59 -17.55 5.38
C ILE A 246 -12.87 -18.82 4.95
N GLU A 247 -13.62 -19.77 4.41
CA GLU A 247 -13.16 -21.00 3.79
C GLU A 247 -12.19 -20.69 2.64
N ARG A 248 -12.48 -19.66 1.82
CA ARG A 248 -11.59 -19.24 0.75
C ARG A 248 -10.33 -18.53 1.25
N ILE A 249 -10.40 -17.73 2.32
CA ILE A 249 -9.23 -17.11 2.96
C ILE A 249 -8.33 -18.20 3.56
N ALA A 250 -8.89 -19.15 4.31
CA ALA A 250 -8.17 -20.27 4.90
C ALA A 250 -7.51 -21.15 3.83
N ALA A 251 -8.22 -21.49 2.74
CA ALA A 251 -7.65 -22.27 1.64
C ALA A 251 -6.50 -21.53 0.92
N ILE A 252 -6.61 -20.21 0.71
CA ILE A 252 -5.52 -19.41 0.12
C ILE A 252 -4.33 -19.30 1.08
N ARG A 253 -4.56 -19.12 2.38
CA ARG A 253 -3.52 -19.10 3.42
C ARG A 253 -2.75 -20.43 3.42
N THR A 254 -3.47 -21.56 3.49
CA THR A 254 -2.90 -22.92 3.45
C THR A 254 -2.10 -23.16 2.17
N GLN A 255 -2.66 -22.84 1.00
CA GLN A 255 -1.94 -22.94 -0.28
C GLN A 255 -0.66 -22.08 -0.31
N THR A 256 -0.70 -20.88 0.27
CA THR A 256 0.47 -19.99 0.38
C THR A 256 1.55 -20.58 1.28
N ILE A 257 1.16 -21.16 2.42
CA ILE A 257 2.07 -21.84 3.36
C ILE A 257 2.69 -23.08 2.70
N GLN A 258 1.88 -23.93 2.05
CA GLN A 258 2.37 -25.10 1.33
C GLN A 258 3.41 -24.70 0.27
N SER A 259 3.10 -23.67 -0.53
CA SER A 259 4.02 -23.13 -1.55
C SER A 259 5.35 -22.60 -0.99
N ILE A 260 5.42 -22.30 0.31
CA ILE A 260 6.64 -21.91 1.02
C ILE A 260 7.39 -23.14 1.55
N MET A 261 6.68 -24.11 2.15
CA MET A 261 7.29 -25.32 2.71
C MET A 261 7.77 -26.30 1.63
N ASP A 262 7.04 -26.41 0.51
CA ASP A 262 7.38 -27.23 -0.66
C ASP A 262 8.79 -26.98 -1.18
N VAL A 263 9.30 -25.74 -1.04
CA VAL A 263 10.68 -25.38 -1.43
C VAL A 263 11.71 -26.14 -0.60
N PHE A 264 11.46 -26.28 0.71
CA PHE A 264 12.32 -27.02 1.62
C PHE A 264 12.11 -28.53 1.50
N SER A 265 10.88 -29.01 1.30
CA SER A 265 10.57 -30.43 1.04
C SER A 265 11.27 -30.92 -0.24
N THR A 266 11.07 -30.20 -1.35
CA THR A 266 11.71 -30.46 -2.65
C THR A 266 13.24 -30.44 -2.55
N LEU A 267 13.80 -29.56 -1.73
CA LEU A 267 15.24 -29.49 -1.51
C LEU A 267 15.75 -30.67 -0.65
N ALA A 268 15.03 -31.04 0.41
CA ALA A 268 15.35 -32.20 1.24
C ALA A 268 15.34 -33.50 0.44
N GLU A 269 14.29 -33.73 -0.36
CA GLU A 269 14.19 -34.88 -1.27
C GLU A 269 15.39 -34.96 -2.22
N LYS A 270 15.71 -33.86 -2.91
CA LYS A 270 16.83 -33.80 -3.88
C LYS A 270 18.22 -33.99 -3.25
N LEU A 271 18.35 -33.76 -1.94
CA LEU A 271 19.58 -34.00 -1.18
C LEU A 271 19.64 -35.42 -0.58
N VAL A 272 18.51 -36.11 -0.45
CA VAL A 272 18.39 -37.50 0.01
C VAL A 272 18.38 -38.51 -1.17
N SER A 273 17.92 -38.11 -2.35
CA SER A 273 17.83 -38.94 -3.56
C SER A 273 19.21 -39.23 -4.18
N VAL A 274 19.91 -40.19 -3.59
CA VAL A 274 21.27 -40.62 -3.97
C VAL A 274 21.30 -41.32 -5.34
N ASP A 275 22.13 -40.79 -6.25
CA ASP A 275 22.51 -41.32 -7.57
C ASP A 275 21.40 -41.44 -8.66
N GLU A 276 20.17 -40.96 -8.45
CA GLU A 276 19.11 -40.94 -9.49
C GLU A 276 19.11 -39.67 -10.37
N GLY A 277 19.84 -38.61 -9.98
CA GLY A 277 19.88 -37.32 -10.68
C GLY A 277 21.30 -36.84 -11.04
N PRO A 278 21.42 -35.71 -11.79
CA PRO A 278 22.72 -35.07 -12.00
C PRO A 278 23.30 -34.60 -10.65
N ARG A 279 24.54 -35.02 -10.37
CA ARG A 279 25.23 -34.69 -9.10
C ARG A 279 25.39 -33.18 -8.96
N TRP A 280 25.08 -32.66 -7.77
CA TRP A 280 25.21 -31.24 -7.46
C TRP A 280 26.71 -30.89 -7.36
N CYS A 281 27.49 -31.70 -6.64
CA CYS A 281 28.93 -31.49 -6.52
C CYS A 281 29.71 -31.81 -7.82
N ARG A 282 30.11 -30.76 -8.56
CA ARG A 282 31.05 -30.85 -9.71
C ARG A 282 32.44 -31.40 -9.32
N HIS A 283 32.82 -31.35 -8.04
CA HIS A 283 34.12 -31.79 -7.50
C HIS A 283 34.05 -33.07 -6.66
N ALA A 284 33.00 -33.89 -6.83
CA ALA A 284 32.82 -35.16 -6.11
C ALA A 284 33.96 -36.19 -6.28
N SER A 285 34.89 -35.96 -7.21
CA SER A 285 36.13 -36.74 -7.37
C SER A 285 37.17 -36.52 -6.27
N TYR A 286 37.12 -35.41 -5.51
CA TYR A 286 38.11 -35.10 -4.48
C TYR A 286 37.65 -35.50 -3.07
N MET A 287 36.41 -35.14 -2.68
CA MET A 287 35.87 -35.49 -1.35
C MET A 287 35.15 -36.85 -1.30
N GLY A 288 34.93 -37.49 -2.45
CA GLY A 288 34.02 -38.64 -2.58
C GLY A 288 32.56 -38.21 -2.77
N PRO A 289 31.66 -39.16 -3.08
CA PRO A 289 30.29 -38.87 -3.46
C PRO A 289 29.45 -38.33 -2.28
N HIS A 290 28.44 -37.53 -2.62
CA HIS A 290 27.31 -37.10 -1.76
C HIS A 290 27.66 -36.32 -0.48
N ARG A 291 28.91 -35.87 -0.32
CA ARG A 291 29.34 -35.12 0.88
C ARG A 291 28.81 -33.69 0.94
N CYS A 292 28.77 -32.98 -0.19
CA CYS A 292 28.26 -31.60 -0.22
C CYS A 292 26.76 -31.60 0.04
N GLU A 293 26.08 -32.55 -0.58
CA GLU A 293 24.66 -32.86 -0.45
C GLU A 293 24.32 -33.16 1.02
N SER A 294 25.11 -34.03 1.68
CA SER A 294 25.00 -34.32 3.12
C SER A 294 25.22 -33.10 4.02
N MET A 295 26.16 -32.21 3.67
CA MET A 295 26.45 -31.00 4.45
C MET A 295 25.33 -29.96 4.34
N ILE A 296 24.81 -29.73 3.13
CA ILE A 296 23.67 -28.82 2.91
C ILE A 296 22.43 -29.35 3.64
N LEU A 297 22.16 -30.67 3.54
CA LEU A 297 21.04 -31.31 4.22
C LEU A 297 21.14 -31.17 5.75
N GLY A 298 22.31 -31.46 6.34
CA GLY A 298 22.53 -31.30 7.78
C GLY A 298 22.45 -29.85 8.26
N SER A 299 22.96 -28.91 7.46
CA SER A 299 22.90 -27.46 7.70
C SER A 299 21.45 -26.95 7.70
N MET A 300 20.69 -27.27 6.65
CA MET A 300 19.27 -26.94 6.52
C MET A 300 18.42 -27.58 7.63
N THR A 301 18.64 -28.88 7.91
CA THR A 301 17.99 -29.62 9.01
C THR A 301 18.20 -28.93 10.35
N PHE A 302 19.44 -28.53 10.66
CA PHE A 302 19.78 -27.84 11.90
C PHE A 302 19.11 -26.47 12.01
N CYS A 303 19.06 -25.70 10.91
CA CYS A 303 18.37 -24.41 10.86
C CYS A 303 16.85 -24.55 11.05
N LEU A 304 16.20 -25.45 10.33
CA LEU A 304 14.77 -25.72 10.45
C LEU A 304 14.41 -26.26 11.85
N MET A 305 15.21 -27.17 12.40
CA MET A 305 15.03 -27.69 13.77
C MET A 305 15.15 -26.58 14.84
N ARG A 306 16.02 -25.59 14.63
CA ARG A 306 16.10 -24.40 15.50
C ARG A 306 14.92 -23.44 15.37
N ALA A 307 14.16 -23.52 14.29
CA ALA A 307 12.90 -22.81 14.07
C ALA A 307 11.66 -23.66 14.45
N SER A 308 11.84 -24.89 14.96
CA SER A 308 10.77 -25.88 15.18
C SER A 308 10.06 -26.36 13.91
N LEU A 309 10.66 -26.14 12.73
CA LEU A 309 10.15 -26.54 11.40
C LEU A 309 10.87 -27.81 10.87
N TRP A 310 11.35 -28.68 11.77
CA TRP A 310 11.93 -29.99 11.41
C TRP A 310 11.45 -31.12 12.35
N PRO A 311 10.92 -32.26 11.85
CA PRO A 311 10.63 -32.56 10.45
C PRO A 311 9.75 -31.51 9.78
N ILE A 312 9.84 -31.38 8.46
CA ILE A 312 9.10 -30.34 7.73
C ILE A 312 7.60 -30.61 7.92
N PRO A 313 6.84 -29.68 8.54
CA PRO A 313 5.41 -29.86 8.76
C PRO A 313 4.60 -29.65 7.46
N GLU A 314 3.40 -30.24 7.41
CA GLU A 314 2.42 -29.92 6.37
C GLU A 314 1.83 -28.51 6.61
N ALA A 315 1.24 -27.89 5.58
CA ALA A 315 0.72 -26.52 5.73
C ALA A 315 -0.42 -26.37 6.75
N ASP A 316 -1.19 -27.45 6.97
CA ASP A 316 -2.28 -27.48 7.96
C ASP A 316 -1.76 -27.53 9.41
N ASP A 317 -0.50 -27.94 9.64
CA ASP A 317 0.13 -28.00 10.98
C ASP A 317 0.77 -26.65 11.42
N ILE A 318 0.67 -25.59 10.61
CA ILE A 318 1.34 -24.30 10.86
C ILE A 318 0.35 -23.23 11.34
N ASP A 319 0.34 -22.98 12.65
CA ASP A 319 -0.44 -21.92 13.29
C ASP A 319 0.09 -20.49 13.04
N GLU A 320 1.36 -20.34 12.66
CA GLU A 320 1.99 -19.03 12.45
C GLU A 320 1.35 -18.23 11.31
N SER A 321 1.37 -16.89 11.39
CA SER A 321 0.96 -16.05 10.26
C SER A 321 1.91 -16.24 9.06
N VAL A 322 1.44 -16.05 7.83
CA VAL A 322 2.28 -16.17 6.63
C VAL A 322 3.49 -15.22 6.71
N LEU A 323 3.29 -14.02 7.27
CA LEU A 323 4.35 -13.04 7.51
C LEU A 323 5.33 -13.50 8.60
N THR A 324 4.86 -14.16 9.66
CA THR A 324 5.71 -14.73 10.72
C THR A 324 6.57 -15.86 10.15
N LEU A 325 5.94 -16.84 9.50
CA LEU A 325 6.63 -17.97 8.86
C LEU A 325 7.68 -17.49 7.84
N TYR A 326 7.31 -16.56 6.96
CA TYR A 326 8.23 -15.96 6.00
C TYR A 326 9.40 -15.25 6.69
N SER A 327 9.15 -14.51 7.78
CA SER A 327 10.21 -13.86 8.57
C SER A 327 11.13 -14.89 9.24
N THR A 328 10.58 -15.93 9.85
CA THR A 328 11.31 -17.04 10.46
C THR A 328 12.24 -17.71 9.43
N LEU A 329 11.72 -18.04 8.25
CA LEU A 329 12.47 -18.70 7.17
C LEU A 329 13.54 -17.78 6.54
N MET A 330 13.24 -16.49 6.35
CA MET A 330 14.20 -15.50 5.81
C MET A 330 15.38 -15.20 6.76
N ASN A 331 15.28 -15.58 8.04
CA ASN A 331 16.35 -15.46 9.03
C ASN A 331 17.20 -16.76 9.18
N LEU A 332 16.93 -17.81 8.40
CA LEU A 332 17.73 -19.03 8.43
C LEU A 332 19.06 -18.87 7.69
N VAL A 333 20.17 -19.24 8.35
CA VAL A 333 21.52 -19.17 7.79
C VAL A 333 22.00 -20.58 7.42
N ILE A 334 21.62 -21.05 6.23
CA ILE A 334 22.10 -22.33 5.70
C ILE A 334 23.57 -22.14 5.27
N HIS A 335 24.48 -22.71 6.03
CA HIS A 335 25.91 -22.73 5.72
C HIS A 335 26.22 -23.52 4.44
N ASP A 336 27.07 -22.98 3.59
CA ASP A 336 27.64 -23.63 2.40
C ASP A 336 29.08 -24.15 2.65
N ILE A 337 29.70 -24.69 1.61
CA ILE A 337 31.13 -25.02 1.58
C ILE A 337 31.84 -23.87 0.85
N GLY A 338 31.99 -22.74 1.56
CA GLY A 338 32.56 -21.51 1.03
C GLY A 338 34.00 -21.62 0.51
N ARG A 339 34.47 -20.54 -0.11
CA ARG A 339 35.76 -20.49 -0.82
C ARG A 339 36.95 -20.98 0.04
N PRO A 340 37.89 -21.75 -0.55
CA PRO A 340 39.08 -22.21 0.15
C PRO A 340 39.98 -21.03 0.55
N SER A 341 40.53 -21.09 1.76
CA SER A 341 41.60 -20.18 2.19
C SER A 341 42.84 -20.29 1.29
N ASP A 342 43.72 -19.29 1.33
CA ASP A 342 44.96 -19.14 0.51
C ASP A 342 45.88 -20.38 0.41
N LYS A 343 45.68 -21.40 1.25
CA LYS A 343 46.38 -22.68 1.23
C LYS A 343 45.68 -23.75 0.39
N GLY A 344 45.26 -23.38 -0.83
CA GLY A 344 45.13 -24.32 -1.96
C GLY A 344 44.06 -25.42 -1.86
N GLY A 345 42.89 -25.12 -1.28
CA GLY A 345 41.71 -25.97 -1.47
C GLY A 345 41.08 -25.81 -2.87
N VAL A 346 40.08 -26.62 -3.19
CA VAL A 346 39.28 -26.51 -4.41
C VAL A 346 38.10 -25.56 -4.16
N ASP A 347 37.77 -24.68 -5.12
CA ASP A 347 36.62 -23.77 -5.00
C ASP A 347 35.31 -24.52 -5.32
N HIS A 348 34.40 -24.60 -4.35
CA HIS A 348 33.11 -25.28 -4.49
C HIS A 348 31.95 -24.35 -4.86
N SER A 349 32.19 -23.07 -5.19
CA SER A 349 31.12 -22.12 -5.59
C SER A 349 30.36 -22.54 -6.86
N GLU A 350 30.99 -23.29 -7.77
CA GLU A 350 30.32 -23.92 -8.92
C GLU A 350 29.59 -25.24 -8.59
N CYS A 351 29.74 -25.80 -7.38
CA CYS A 351 29.15 -27.09 -6.97
C CYS A 351 27.70 -27.00 -6.47
N LEU A 352 27.03 -25.89 -6.76
CA LEU A 352 25.61 -25.69 -6.58
C LEU A 352 24.98 -25.52 -7.98
N GLY A 353 23.74 -25.99 -8.16
CA GLY A 353 22.96 -25.79 -9.39
C GLY A 353 22.48 -24.34 -9.61
N VAL A 354 22.92 -23.44 -8.73
CA VAL A 354 22.64 -22.00 -8.67
C VAL A 354 24.00 -21.35 -8.41
N GLU A 355 24.36 -20.28 -9.13
CA GLU A 355 25.67 -19.64 -8.95
C GLU A 355 25.80 -19.06 -7.53
N CYS A 356 26.81 -19.50 -6.77
CA CYS A 356 27.01 -19.02 -5.42
C CYS A 356 27.82 -17.71 -5.43
N GLU A 357 27.12 -16.58 -5.32
CA GLU A 357 27.72 -15.25 -5.12
C GLU A 357 28.38 -15.08 -3.72
N GLY A 358 28.26 -16.08 -2.85
CA GLY A 358 28.84 -16.15 -1.52
C GLY A 358 27.85 -15.77 -0.41
N TYR A 359 27.46 -16.74 0.42
CA TYR A 359 26.65 -16.54 1.63
C TYR A 359 25.31 -15.76 1.48
N GLN A 360 24.67 -15.75 0.31
CA GLN A 360 23.27 -15.29 0.21
C GLN A 360 22.47 -16.02 -0.90
N THR A 361 22.10 -17.29 -0.66
CA THR A 361 21.08 -17.98 -1.48
C THR A 361 19.69 -17.44 -1.15
N VAL A 362 19.34 -16.28 -1.71
CA VAL A 362 18.00 -15.70 -1.60
C VAL A 362 17.05 -16.44 -2.56
N LEU A 363 16.04 -17.09 -2.01
CA LEU A 363 14.94 -17.69 -2.79
C LEU A 363 14.19 -16.57 -3.54
N ARG A 364 14.31 -16.57 -4.88
CA ARG A 364 13.69 -15.56 -5.75
C ARG A 364 12.22 -15.91 -6.03
N TRP A 365 11.31 -15.15 -5.44
CA TRP A 365 9.88 -15.22 -5.72
C TRP A 365 9.53 -14.49 -7.03
N GLY A 366 8.80 -15.16 -7.93
CA GLY A 366 8.41 -14.60 -9.23
C GLY A 366 7.40 -13.46 -9.09
N SER A 367 7.74 -12.26 -9.58
CA SER A 367 6.86 -11.10 -9.52
C SER A 367 5.81 -11.13 -10.63
N GLY A 368 4.67 -11.77 -10.36
CA GLY A 368 3.53 -11.90 -11.27
C GLY A 368 2.80 -10.57 -11.54
N ILE A 369 3.37 -9.68 -12.36
CA ILE A 369 2.75 -8.38 -12.68
C ILE A 369 1.69 -8.52 -13.78
N ALA A 370 0.48 -8.92 -13.38
CA ALA A 370 -0.73 -8.62 -14.14
C ALA A 370 -1.03 -7.10 -14.04
N SER A 371 -0.49 -6.32 -14.99
CA SER A 371 -0.41 -4.85 -14.89
C SER A 371 -1.74 -4.08 -14.93
N ARG A 372 -2.84 -4.74 -15.33
CA ARG A 372 -4.23 -4.23 -15.18
C ARG A 372 -5.21 -5.39 -14.93
N GLY A 373 -6.19 -5.20 -14.05
CA GLY A 373 -7.32 -6.13 -13.86
C GLY A 373 -7.51 -6.63 -12.42
N ARG A 374 -8.39 -7.62 -12.25
CA ARG A 374 -8.83 -8.17 -10.94
C ARG A 374 -7.78 -9.02 -10.18
N PHE A 375 -6.54 -9.07 -10.67
CA PHE A 375 -5.46 -9.91 -10.11
C PHE A 375 -4.16 -9.13 -9.86
N ALA A 376 -4.26 -7.82 -9.60
CA ALA A 376 -3.11 -7.01 -9.24
C ALA A 376 -2.48 -7.48 -7.90
N GLY A 377 -1.20 -7.85 -7.93
CA GLY A 377 -0.45 -8.25 -6.74
C GLY A 377 -0.84 -9.62 -6.18
N ALA A 378 -0.89 -10.65 -7.03
CA ALA A 378 -0.85 -12.06 -6.62
C ALA A 378 0.52 -12.65 -7.02
N LEU A 379 1.15 -13.42 -6.12
CA LEU A 379 2.40 -14.13 -6.37
C LEU A 379 2.09 -15.60 -6.65
N VAL A 380 2.78 -16.20 -7.62
CA VAL A 380 2.70 -17.63 -7.97
C VAL A 380 4.13 -18.10 -8.30
N PRO A 381 4.57 -19.29 -7.86
CA PRO A 381 5.87 -19.84 -8.24
C PRO A 381 5.99 -20.05 -9.76
N VAL A 382 7.23 -19.99 -10.27
CA VAL A 382 7.55 -20.31 -11.67
C VAL A 382 8.36 -21.60 -11.68
N GLU A 383 7.83 -22.65 -12.33
CA GLU A 383 8.59 -23.87 -12.57
C GLU A 383 9.69 -23.63 -13.62
N ILE A 384 10.87 -24.19 -13.39
CA ILE A 384 12.02 -24.08 -14.30
C ILE A 384 12.12 -25.37 -15.13
N GLU A 385 11.62 -25.34 -16.36
CA GLU A 385 11.90 -26.41 -17.32
C GLU A 385 13.40 -26.43 -17.69
N ALA A 386 14.01 -27.62 -17.69
CA ALA A 386 15.43 -27.78 -17.94
C ALA A 386 15.77 -27.71 -19.45
N PRO A 387 16.79 -26.95 -19.87
CA PRO A 387 17.15 -26.83 -21.28
C PRO A 387 17.76 -28.13 -21.85
N PRO A 388 17.47 -28.48 -23.13
CA PRO A 388 17.91 -29.73 -23.72
C PRO A 388 19.44 -29.78 -23.96
N PRO A 389 20.09 -30.94 -23.81
CA PRO A 389 21.55 -31.05 -23.77
C PRO A 389 22.23 -30.77 -25.12
N ALA A 390 23.12 -29.78 -25.13
CA ALA A 390 23.92 -29.42 -26.31
C ALA A 390 24.91 -30.54 -26.71
N LYS A 391 24.91 -30.91 -28.00
CA LYS A 391 25.70 -32.03 -28.54
C LYS A 391 27.21 -31.72 -28.52
N ARG A 392 27.97 -32.43 -27.67
CA ARG A 392 29.44 -32.31 -27.57
C ARG A 392 30.14 -32.65 -28.90
N LYS A 393 30.96 -31.72 -29.41
CA LYS A 393 31.93 -31.98 -30.49
C LYS A 393 33.04 -32.90 -29.98
N LYS A 394 33.13 -34.14 -30.46
CA LYS A 394 34.32 -35.01 -30.25
C LYS A 394 35.52 -34.46 -31.03
N LYS A 395 36.71 -34.49 -30.42
CA LYS A 395 38.00 -34.27 -31.09
C LYS A 395 38.75 -35.60 -31.22
N SER A 396 39.66 -35.69 -32.18
CA SER A 396 40.14 -36.94 -32.78
C SER A 396 41.20 -37.72 -32.01
N LYS A 397 41.26 -39.03 -32.28
CA LYS A 397 42.51 -39.81 -32.45
C LYS A 397 42.29 -40.93 -33.48
N LEU A 398 43.38 -41.63 -33.85
CA LEU A 398 43.61 -42.23 -35.18
C LEU A 398 43.30 -43.74 -35.28
N ASP A 399 43.10 -44.20 -36.53
CA ASP A 399 43.14 -45.60 -37.05
C ASP A 399 42.07 -46.60 -36.53
N ASP A 400 41.64 -47.64 -37.29
CA ASP A 400 42.24 -48.28 -38.48
C ASP A 400 41.20 -48.74 -39.55
N LYS A 401 41.66 -48.82 -40.81
CA LYS A 401 41.22 -49.62 -42.00
C LYS A 401 39.74 -49.76 -42.50
N THR A 402 39.67 -49.57 -43.84
CA THR A 402 38.93 -50.29 -44.91
C THR A 402 37.44 -50.03 -45.28
N LYS A 403 37.30 -49.55 -46.53
CA LYS A 403 36.44 -49.99 -47.65
C LYS A 403 34.94 -49.57 -47.76
N GLU A 404 34.72 -48.81 -48.84
CA GLU A 404 33.76 -49.03 -49.95
C GLU A 404 32.27 -48.59 -49.88
N THR A 405 31.97 -47.71 -50.84
CA THR A 405 30.75 -47.59 -51.68
C THR A 405 29.42 -47.03 -51.13
N ASP A 406 29.03 -45.93 -51.79
CA ASP A 406 27.73 -45.69 -52.46
C ASP A 406 26.47 -45.17 -51.73
N SER A 407 26.17 -43.91 -52.09
CA SER A 407 24.96 -43.50 -52.83
C SER A 407 23.63 -43.19 -52.12
N LEU A 408 23.30 -41.89 -52.19
CA LEU A 408 22.01 -41.31 -52.61
C LEU A 408 20.71 -41.54 -51.79
N ALA A 409 20.28 -40.45 -51.13
CA ALA A 409 19.00 -39.73 -51.27
C ALA A 409 17.62 -40.46 -51.25
N GLY A 410 16.64 -39.80 -50.61
CA GLY A 410 15.28 -39.69 -51.20
C GLY A 410 14.06 -39.96 -50.31
N GLU A 411 13.47 -38.89 -49.76
CA GLU A 411 12.01 -38.61 -49.64
C GLU A 411 11.00 -39.58 -48.98
N GLY A 412 9.84 -39.03 -48.59
CA GLY A 412 8.60 -39.80 -48.29
C GLY A 412 8.17 -39.89 -46.80
N SER A 413 6.88 -39.75 -46.42
CA SER A 413 5.90 -38.64 -46.60
C SER A 413 4.55 -39.00 -45.93
N SER A 414 3.87 -38.03 -45.29
CA SER A 414 2.44 -38.01 -44.90
C SER A 414 1.92 -38.99 -43.81
N GLY A 415 0.75 -38.70 -43.18
CA GLY A 415 0.21 -39.55 -42.07
C GLY A 415 -1.17 -39.25 -41.41
N ASN A 416 -1.67 -38.00 -41.39
CA ASN A 416 -3.07 -37.58 -41.07
C ASN A 416 -3.82 -37.92 -39.73
N LEU A 417 -4.19 -36.83 -39.03
CA LEU A 417 -5.51 -36.44 -38.46
C LEU A 417 -6.40 -37.33 -37.53
N LYS A 418 -6.83 -36.71 -36.42
CA LYS A 418 -8.22 -36.52 -35.87
C LYS A 418 -8.09 -35.73 -34.54
N GLN A 419 -8.66 -34.55 -34.24
CA GLN A 419 -9.80 -33.71 -34.70
C GLN A 419 -11.17 -33.98 -34.03
N LEU A 420 -11.92 -32.89 -33.75
CA LEU A 420 -13.31 -32.73 -33.24
C LEU A 420 -13.45 -32.77 -31.70
N ASN A 421 -14.36 -32.03 -31.00
CA ASN A 421 -15.23 -30.84 -31.22
C ASN A 421 -15.92 -30.48 -29.86
N SER A 422 -16.65 -29.38 -29.57
CA SER A 422 -16.81 -28.00 -30.13
C SER A 422 -17.85 -27.19 -29.30
N ASN A 423 -17.83 -25.84 -29.38
CA ASN A 423 -18.98 -24.91 -29.20
C ASN A 423 -19.54 -24.66 -27.77
N ALA A 424 -20.14 -23.50 -27.41
CA ALA A 424 -20.19 -22.12 -27.99
C ALA A 424 -20.89 -21.14 -26.98
N VAL A 425 -21.16 -19.87 -27.39
CA VAL A 425 -22.03 -18.83 -26.74
C VAL A 425 -21.38 -18.15 -25.49
N ALA A 426 -20.91 -16.89 -25.43
CA ALA A 426 -21.14 -15.61 -26.17
C ALA A 426 -22.52 -14.96 -25.88
N VAL A 427 -22.82 -13.65 -25.85
CA VAL A 427 -22.35 -12.32 -26.37
C VAL A 427 -22.92 -11.22 -25.41
N PRO A 428 -22.46 -9.95 -25.25
CA PRO A 428 -21.33 -9.17 -25.84
C PRO A 428 -20.35 -8.51 -24.81
N SER A 429 -19.39 -7.72 -25.32
CA SER A 429 -18.90 -6.44 -24.76
C SER A 429 -18.78 -5.42 -25.91
N THR A 430 -18.95 -4.13 -25.65
CA THR A 430 -18.94 -3.02 -26.64
C THR A 430 -18.75 -1.68 -25.92
N VAL A 431 -17.99 -0.67 -26.36
CA VAL A 431 -16.99 -0.47 -27.45
C VAL A 431 -15.87 0.42 -26.81
N LEU A 432 -14.62 0.52 -27.28
CA LEU A 432 -14.12 0.81 -28.63
C LEU A 432 -12.78 0.10 -28.90
N THR A 433 -12.59 -0.30 -30.16
CA THR A 433 -11.34 -0.83 -30.71
C THR A 433 -10.67 0.18 -31.64
N ALA A 434 -9.35 0.29 -31.58
CA ALA A 434 -8.52 0.65 -32.72
C ALA A 434 -7.54 -0.52 -32.96
N ALA A 435 -7.33 -0.92 -34.21
CA ALA A 435 -6.62 -2.15 -34.54
C ALA A 435 -5.31 -1.86 -35.28
N ALA A 436 -4.26 -2.60 -34.94
CA ALA A 436 -3.06 -2.76 -35.74
C ALA A 436 -2.95 -4.23 -36.18
N SER A 437 -2.70 -4.47 -37.47
CA SER A 437 -2.66 -5.81 -38.07
C SER A 437 -1.29 -6.46 -37.87
N LEU A 438 -1.28 -7.69 -37.36
CA LEU A 438 -0.10 -8.55 -37.33
C LEU A 438 0.16 -9.15 -38.71
N ASP A 439 1.18 -8.66 -39.41
CA ASP A 439 1.99 -9.43 -40.36
C ASP A 439 3.27 -8.64 -40.72
N ALA A 440 4.26 -8.71 -39.83
CA ALA A 440 5.59 -8.17 -40.05
C ALA A 440 6.66 -9.09 -39.43
N VAL A 441 7.73 -9.34 -40.18
CA VAL A 441 8.93 -10.05 -39.68
C VAL A 441 9.51 -9.27 -38.49
N PRO A 442 9.94 -9.91 -37.38
CA PRO A 442 10.51 -9.20 -36.24
C PRO A 442 11.71 -8.35 -36.70
N PRO A 443 11.70 -7.02 -36.48
CA PRO A 443 12.83 -6.18 -36.81
C PRO A 443 14.03 -6.53 -35.92
N GLU A 444 15.24 -6.39 -36.46
CA GLU A 444 16.47 -6.55 -35.68
C GLU A 444 16.44 -5.57 -34.49
N THR A 445 16.81 -6.05 -33.29
CA THR A 445 16.71 -5.26 -32.05
C THR A 445 17.77 -4.16 -32.01
N THR A 446 17.47 -3.03 -32.65
CA THR A 446 18.31 -1.84 -32.69
C THR A 446 18.22 -1.07 -31.36
N TRP A 447 19.37 -0.90 -30.70
CA TRP A 447 19.51 -0.04 -29.52
C TRP A 447 19.02 1.40 -29.82
N PRO A 448 18.12 1.99 -29.01
CA PRO A 448 17.97 3.45 -28.95
C PRO A 448 19.32 4.14 -28.80
N GLY A 449 19.52 5.17 -29.61
CA GLY A 449 20.80 5.85 -29.86
C GLY A 449 21.44 5.45 -31.20
N ARG A 450 20.90 4.42 -31.89
CA ARG A 450 21.37 4.00 -33.21
C ARG A 450 20.54 4.53 -34.37
N THR A 451 19.25 4.78 -34.20
CA THR A 451 18.45 5.44 -35.25
C THR A 451 18.74 6.94 -35.25
N GLU A 452 18.51 7.60 -36.38
CA GLU A 452 18.73 9.05 -36.46
C GLU A 452 17.70 9.84 -35.63
N GLN A 453 16.49 9.26 -35.46
CA GLN A 453 15.44 9.80 -34.60
C GLN A 453 15.85 9.77 -33.12
N ASP A 454 16.44 8.66 -32.63
CA ASP A 454 16.94 8.60 -31.25
C ASP A 454 17.99 9.69 -30.98
N ARG A 455 18.91 9.89 -31.94
CA ARG A 455 20.00 10.87 -31.81
C ARG A 455 19.48 12.30 -31.80
N HIS A 456 18.50 12.60 -32.66
CA HIS A 456 17.85 13.90 -32.67
C HIS A 456 17.18 14.18 -31.32
N LEU A 457 16.33 13.27 -30.85
CA LEU A 457 15.63 13.41 -29.56
C LEU A 457 16.57 13.44 -28.35
N LEU A 458 17.69 12.70 -28.39
CA LEU A 458 18.71 12.73 -27.33
C LEU A 458 19.50 14.05 -27.34
N GLU A 459 19.75 14.64 -28.51
CA GLU A 459 20.38 15.95 -28.63
C GLU A 459 19.42 17.08 -28.19
N GLU A 460 18.14 16.98 -28.55
CA GLU A 460 17.09 17.89 -28.07
C GLU A 460 16.93 17.82 -26.54
N PHE A 461 16.91 16.63 -25.95
CA PHE A 461 16.99 16.43 -24.50
C PHE A 461 18.24 17.10 -23.91
N ASN A 462 19.39 16.91 -24.56
CA ASN A 462 20.70 17.37 -24.10
C ASN A 462 20.89 18.91 -24.22
N GLU A 463 20.19 19.59 -25.13
CA GLU A 463 20.19 21.06 -25.22
C GLU A 463 19.02 21.75 -24.50
N THR A 464 17.93 21.02 -24.19
CA THR A 464 16.73 21.60 -23.54
C THR A 464 16.41 20.94 -22.20
N THR A 465 15.85 19.73 -22.20
CA THR A 465 15.28 19.07 -21.02
C THR A 465 16.28 18.83 -19.90
N VAL A 466 17.55 18.56 -20.19
CA VAL A 466 18.56 18.32 -19.15
C VAL A 466 18.66 19.48 -18.16
N PHE A 467 18.49 20.73 -18.62
CA PHE A 467 18.52 21.94 -17.78
C PHE A 467 17.23 22.17 -16.97
N MET A 468 16.24 21.28 -17.09
CA MET A 468 15.03 21.22 -16.25
C MET A 468 15.13 20.11 -15.19
N LEU A 469 16.32 19.52 -14.98
CA LEU A 469 16.53 18.40 -14.05
C LEU A 469 17.53 18.70 -12.94
N HIS A 470 18.04 19.93 -12.87
CA HIS A 470 18.95 20.40 -11.83
C HIS A 470 18.92 21.94 -11.74
N SER A 471 19.35 22.46 -10.60
CA SER A 471 19.31 23.87 -10.21
C SER A 471 20.72 24.48 -10.08
N SER A 472 21.75 23.75 -10.54
CA SER A 472 23.16 24.15 -10.52
C SER A 472 23.52 25.06 -11.72
N ARG A 473 24.77 25.04 -12.17
CA ARG A 473 25.21 25.74 -13.39
C ARG A 473 24.96 24.89 -14.66
N ARG A 474 24.70 25.56 -15.80
CA ARG A 474 24.59 24.98 -17.15
C ARG A 474 25.90 24.37 -17.65
N ASP A 475 27.05 24.92 -17.23
CA ASP A 475 28.41 24.44 -17.56
C ASP A 475 28.88 23.23 -16.73
N GLY A 476 27.99 22.64 -15.92
CA GLY A 476 28.29 21.53 -15.03
C GLY A 476 28.46 20.17 -15.73
N LEU A 477 29.33 19.32 -15.16
CA LEU A 477 29.64 17.97 -15.63
C LEU A 477 28.46 16.97 -15.60
N PHE A 478 27.29 17.34 -15.06
CA PHE A 478 26.11 16.47 -15.02
C PHE A 478 25.62 16.14 -16.44
N ARG A 479 25.47 17.16 -17.29
CA ARG A 479 25.01 17.03 -18.68
C ARG A 479 25.86 16.03 -19.48
N SER A 480 27.17 16.22 -19.49
CA SER A 480 28.10 15.39 -20.27
C SER A 480 28.21 13.97 -19.72
N LYS A 481 28.18 13.77 -18.39
CA LYS A 481 28.14 12.43 -17.79
C LYS A 481 26.84 11.68 -18.10
N LEU A 482 25.69 12.34 -18.00
CA LEU A 482 24.39 11.73 -18.27
C LEU A 482 24.30 11.25 -19.72
N ARG A 483 24.77 12.08 -20.68
CA ARG A 483 24.88 11.69 -22.09
C ARG A 483 25.78 10.47 -22.29
N GLN A 484 27.01 10.48 -21.75
CA GLN A 484 27.96 9.37 -21.88
C GLN A 484 27.46 8.06 -21.26
N LEU A 485 26.59 8.14 -20.24
CA LEU A 485 25.95 6.97 -19.63
C LEU A 485 24.77 6.48 -20.48
N ALA A 486 23.96 7.38 -21.05
CA ALA A 486 22.86 7.04 -21.96
C ALA A 486 23.37 6.39 -23.25
N GLU A 487 24.48 6.88 -23.81
CA GLU A 487 25.20 6.27 -24.95
C GLU A 487 25.71 4.84 -24.68
N ARG A 488 25.63 4.37 -23.42
CA ARG A 488 26.08 3.03 -22.96
C ARG A 488 24.98 2.20 -22.29
N SER A 489 23.78 2.73 -22.11
CA SER A 489 22.67 2.07 -21.40
C SER A 489 21.37 2.23 -22.16
N GLU A 490 20.89 1.13 -22.76
CA GLU A 490 19.68 1.10 -23.58
C GLU A 490 18.44 1.56 -22.78
N ALA A 491 18.30 1.08 -21.53
CA ALA A 491 17.21 1.46 -20.65
C ALA A 491 17.25 2.95 -20.27
N LEU A 492 18.44 3.47 -19.92
CA LEU A 492 18.57 4.89 -19.62
C LEU A 492 18.25 5.74 -20.84
N CYS A 493 18.79 5.40 -22.01
CA CYS A 493 18.52 6.13 -23.25
C CYS A 493 17.01 6.19 -23.52
N ALA A 494 16.31 5.06 -23.54
CA ALA A 494 14.86 5.02 -23.74
C ALA A 494 14.08 5.85 -22.71
N ILE A 495 14.43 5.77 -21.42
CA ILE A 495 13.77 6.56 -20.38
C ILE A 495 14.10 8.07 -20.50
N LEU A 496 15.29 8.48 -20.94
CA LEU A 496 15.59 9.88 -21.23
C LEU A 496 14.76 10.42 -22.41
N LEU A 497 14.58 9.61 -23.47
CA LEU A 497 13.74 9.98 -24.61
C LEU A 497 12.26 10.10 -24.20
N ALA A 498 11.74 9.17 -23.40
CA ALA A 498 10.40 9.27 -22.81
C ALA A 498 10.26 10.53 -21.91
N THR A 499 11.28 10.82 -21.09
CA THR A 499 11.32 12.01 -20.23
C THR A 499 11.29 13.31 -21.06
N HIS A 500 12.03 13.36 -22.17
CA HIS A 500 11.98 14.48 -23.11
C HIS A 500 10.58 14.66 -23.72
N LEU A 501 10.04 13.59 -24.31
CA LEU A 501 8.75 13.63 -25.03
C LEU A 501 7.59 14.01 -24.12
N TYR A 502 7.57 13.54 -22.87
CA TYR A 502 6.56 13.96 -21.89
C TYR A 502 6.71 15.43 -21.48
N ILE A 503 7.92 15.88 -21.13
CA ILE A 503 8.11 17.27 -20.63
C ILE A 503 7.91 18.29 -21.76
N SER A 504 8.23 17.94 -23.01
CA SER A 504 8.00 18.79 -24.18
C SER A 504 6.51 18.99 -24.51
N ASN A 505 5.62 18.05 -24.18
CA ASN A 505 4.17 18.25 -24.25
C ASN A 505 3.39 17.45 -23.18
N PRO A 506 3.31 17.93 -21.93
CA PRO A 506 2.72 17.16 -20.82
C PRO A 506 1.20 16.95 -20.92
N ASP A 507 0.52 17.74 -21.75
CA ASP A 507 -0.94 17.69 -21.94
C ASP A 507 -1.38 16.69 -23.02
N ASP A 508 -0.51 16.37 -23.98
CA ASP A 508 -0.76 15.43 -25.07
C ASP A 508 0.58 14.78 -25.52
N PRO A 509 1.15 13.85 -24.72
CA PRO A 509 2.41 13.19 -25.06
C PRO A 509 2.27 12.37 -26.34
N SER A 510 3.26 12.46 -27.25
CA SER A 510 3.21 11.76 -28.53
C SER A 510 3.23 10.23 -28.35
N GLN A 511 2.74 9.45 -29.32
CA GLN A 511 2.73 7.97 -29.23
C GLN A 511 4.12 7.35 -28.97
N LEU A 512 5.18 8.03 -29.41
CA LEU A 512 6.57 7.67 -29.13
C LEU A 512 6.90 7.68 -27.63
N PHE A 513 6.23 8.53 -26.83
CA PHE A 513 6.38 8.54 -25.37
C PHE A 513 6.05 7.17 -24.78
N GLU A 514 4.90 6.59 -25.15
CA GLU A 514 4.48 5.28 -24.64
C GLU A 514 5.44 4.17 -25.10
N GLU A 515 5.90 4.22 -26.35
CA GLU A 515 6.87 3.26 -26.89
C GLU A 515 8.20 3.28 -26.11
N TYR A 516 8.84 4.45 -25.98
CA TYR A 516 10.10 4.57 -25.26
C TYR A 516 9.95 4.30 -23.76
N TYR A 517 8.82 4.68 -23.14
CA TYR A 517 8.57 4.41 -21.71
C TYR A 517 8.39 2.91 -21.45
N LEU A 518 7.54 2.23 -22.22
CA LEU A 518 7.30 0.79 -22.07
C LEU A 518 8.56 -0.02 -22.38
N ARG A 519 9.32 0.36 -23.42
CA ARG A 519 10.60 -0.27 -23.76
C ARG A 519 11.65 -0.04 -22.67
N GLY A 520 11.83 1.19 -22.21
CA GLY A 520 12.78 1.52 -21.15
C GLY A 520 12.48 0.82 -19.83
N LEU A 521 11.19 0.73 -19.47
CA LEU A 521 10.71 0.02 -18.29
C LEU A 521 10.91 -1.50 -18.39
N ALA A 522 10.73 -2.09 -19.58
CA ALA A 522 11.02 -3.51 -19.82
C ALA A 522 12.54 -3.81 -19.75
N LEU A 523 13.38 -2.99 -20.39
CA LEU A 523 14.84 -3.12 -20.32
C LEU A 523 15.36 -2.98 -18.89
N PHE A 524 14.87 -1.98 -18.14
CA PHE A 524 15.20 -1.77 -16.74
C PHE A 524 14.82 -2.97 -15.87
N ARG A 525 13.62 -3.55 -16.05
CA ARG A 525 13.20 -4.78 -15.34
C ARG A 525 14.12 -5.95 -15.66
N ASN A 526 14.42 -6.19 -16.94
CA ASN A 526 15.35 -7.25 -17.35
C ASN A 526 16.74 -7.08 -16.71
N GLN A 527 17.24 -5.83 -16.60
CA GLN A 527 18.50 -5.52 -15.92
C GLN A 527 18.44 -5.82 -14.40
N LEU A 528 17.34 -5.45 -13.72
CA LEU A 528 17.15 -5.79 -12.29
C LEU A 528 17.02 -7.30 -12.07
N GLU A 529 16.33 -8.02 -12.97
CA GLU A 529 16.20 -9.48 -12.92
C GLU A 529 17.55 -10.18 -13.14
N SER A 530 18.42 -9.63 -14.01
CA SER A 530 19.79 -10.11 -14.21
C SER A 530 20.82 -9.56 -13.21
N PHE A 531 20.40 -8.86 -12.16
CA PHE A 531 21.32 -8.30 -11.16
C PHE A 531 22.10 -9.41 -10.42
N ASN A 532 23.42 -9.23 -10.36
CA ASN A 532 24.42 -10.19 -9.90
C ASN A 532 25.39 -9.57 -8.86
N GLY A 533 24.85 -8.70 -8.00
CA GLY A 533 25.62 -7.92 -7.01
C GLY A 533 26.47 -6.77 -7.58
N SER A 534 26.71 -6.71 -8.89
CA SER A 534 27.51 -5.66 -9.54
C SER A 534 26.70 -4.39 -9.86
N VAL A 535 27.33 -3.23 -9.75
CA VAL A 535 26.65 -1.93 -9.85
C VAL A 535 26.52 -1.48 -11.31
N ASP A 536 25.38 -1.79 -11.94
CA ASP A 536 25.00 -1.15 -13.20
C ASP A 536 24.52 0.29 -12.95
N LEU A 537 25.42 1.25 -13.18
CA LEU A 537 25.14 2.68 -13.14
C LEU A 537 24.04 3.09 -14.14
N GLY A 538 24.01 2.46 -15.32
CA GLY A 538 23.03 2.73 -16.36
C GLY A 538 21.62 2.34 -15.93
N ALA A 539 21.46 1.17 -15.30
CA ALA A 539 20.21 0.73 -14.70
C ALA A 539 19.80 1.64 -13.52
N MET A 540 20.74 1.99 -12.63
CA MET A 540 20.46 2.85 -11.47
C MET A 540 19.98 4.25 -11.88
N TYR A 541 20.59 4.85 -12.91
CA TYR A 541 20.11 6.11 -13.47
C TYR A 541 18.77 5.93 -14.21
N ALA A 542 18.54 4.81 -14.92
CA ALA A 542 17.23 4.55 -15.55
C ALA A 542 16.10 4.49 -14.50
N GLY A 543 16.31 3.80 -13.38
CA GLY A 543 15.37 3.75 -12.25
C GLY A 543 15.13 5.11 -11.61
N LEU A 544 16.19 5.90 -11.38
CA LEU A 544 16.07 7.29 -10.93
C LEU A 544 15.25 8.17 -11.89
N PHE A 545 15.42 7.99 -13.19
CA PHE A 545 14.65 8.74 -14.18
C PHE A 545 13.21 8.23 -14.36
N ILE A 546 12.93 6.94 -14.13
CA ILE A 546 11.56 6.43 -13.99
C ILE A 546 10.86 7.11 -12.80
N CYS A 547 11.54 7.26 -11.66
CA CYS A 547 11.02 8.04 -10.53
C CYS A 547 10.71 9.50 -10.94
N THR A 548 11.66 10.17 -11.61
CA THR A 548 11.52 11.57 -12.06
C THR A 548 10.41 11.77 -13.10
N LEU A 549 10.19 10.82 -14.01
CA LEU A 549 9.12 10.88 -14.99
C LEU A 549 7.74 10.67 -14.34
N ASN A 550 7.59 9.64 -13.50
CA ASN A 550 6.36 9.41 -12.75
C ASN A 550 6.03 10.61 -11.82
N LEU A 551 7.06 11.22 -11.21
CA LEU A 551 6.97 12.48 -10.46
C LEU A 551 6.37 13.62 -11.29
N PHE A 552 6.84 13.87 -12.51
CA PHE A 552 6.22 14.89 -13.38
C PHE A 552 4.80 14.53 -13.84
N GLN A 553 4.42 13.26 -13.77
CA GLN A 553 3.06 12.75 -13.98
C GLN A 553 2.20 12.74 -12.70
N SER A 554 2.75 13.14 -11.54
CA SER A 554 2.12 12.98 -10.21
C SER A 554 1.74 11.55 -9.83
N ALA A 555 2.20 10.56 -10.59
CA ALA A 555 1.95 9.15 -10.36
C ALA A 555 2.82 8.64 -9.20
N PRO A 556 2.32 7.72 -8.35
CA PRO A 556 3.12 7.13 -7.28
C PRO A 556 4.46 6.56 -7.80
N TRP A 557 5.55 7.01 -7.20
CA TRP A 557 6.92 6.76 -7.66
C TRP A 557 7.88 6.39 -6.54
N SER A 558 7.56 6.72 -5.29
CA SER A 558 8.37 6.41 -4.10
C SER A 558 8.60 4.90 -3.92
N ILE A 559 7.67 4.07 -4.39
CA ILE A 559 7.81 2.60 -4.49
C ILE A 559 8.96 2.15 -5.40
N HIS A 560 9.28 2.89 -6.46
CA HIS A 560 10.43 2.57 -7.33
C HIS A 560 11.76 2.89 -6.62
N LEU A 561 11.78 3.94 -5.79
CA LEU A 561 12.93 4.27 -4.95
C LEU A 561 13.16 3.18 -3.89
N GLU A 562 12.09 2.69 -3.25
CA GLU A 562 12.13 1.57 -2.30
C GLU A 562 12.66 0.27 -2.94
N LEU A 563 12.16 -0.09 -4.14
CA LEU A 563 12.66 -1.22 -4.91
C LEU A 563 14.17 -1.09 -5.21
N MET A 564 14.64 0.09 -5.64
CA MET A 564 16.07 0.34 -5.84
C MET A 564 16.88 0.23 -4.53
N THR A 565 16.37 0.71 -3.39
CA THR A 565 17.07 0.50 -2.10
C THR A 565 17.18 -0.96 -1.69
N THR A 566 16.24 -1.80 -2.13
CA THR A 566 16.27 -3.24 -1.88
C THR A 566 17.28 -3.93 -2.79
N VAL A 567 17.28 -3.65 -4.11
CA VAL A 567 18.23 -4.26 -5.06
C VAL A 567 19.67 -3.87 -4.76
N TYR A 568 19.97 -2.59 -4.53
CA TYR A 568 21.34 -2.12 -4.25
C TYR A 568 21.77 -2.30 -2.78
N GLY A 569 21.06 -3.12 -2.00
CA GLY A 569 21.40 -3.46 -0.61
C GLY A 569 21.41 -2.28 0.37
N LEU A 570 20.83 -1.14 0.00
CA LEU A 570 20.83 0.10 0.78
C LEU A 570 19.99 -0.01 2.08
N ASN A 571 19.21 -1.08 2.21
CA ASN A 571 18.36 -1.34 3.39
C ASN A 571 19.02 -2.07 4.56
N LYS A 572 20.32 -2.43 4.45
CA LYS A 572 21.14 -2.98 5.56
C LYS A 572 22.20 -1.95 6.00
N ASP A 573 23.23 -2.39 6.73
CA ASP A 573 24.39 -1.58 7.09
C ASP A 573 25.09 -1.00 5.85
N LEU A 574 24.83 0.29 5.59
CA LEU A 574 25.27 0.97 4.38
C LEU A 574 26.80 0.91 4.19
N HIS A 575 27.54 0.96 5.31
CA HIS A 575 29.01 0.90 5.35
C HIS A 575 29.62 -0.29 4.59
N ASN A 576 28.88 -1.40 4.46
CA ASN A 576 29.33 -2.64 3.81
C ASN A 576 28.73 -2.86 2.41
N SER A 577 27.88 -1.95 1.90
CA SER A 577 27.27 -2.14 0.57
C SER A 577 28.27 -1.79 -0.56
N PRO A 578 28.44 -2.66 -1.58
CA PRO A 578 29.42 -2.44 -2.65
C PRO A 578 29.17 -1.16 -3.45
N VAL A 579 27.91 -0.68 -3.49
CA VAL A 579 27.52 0.56 -4.17
C VAL A 579 28.11 1.83 -3.53
N LEU A 580 28.55 1.79 -2.26
CA LEU A 580 29.28 2.92 -1.67
C LEU A 580 30.78 2.93 -2.05
N SER A 581 31.36 1.75 -2.29
CA SER A 581 32.74 1.61 -2.75
C SER A 581 32.90 2.20 -4.16
N GLU A 582 31.90 2.01 -5.02
CA GLU A 582 31.87 2.51 -6.40
C GLU A 582 31.91 4.05 -6.48
N PRO A 583 33.00 4.66 -7.00
CA PRO A 583 33.13 6.12 -7.03
C PRO A 583 32.08 6.87 -7.86
N GLU A 584 31.58 6.28 -8.94
CA GLU A 584 30.64 6.95 -9.84
C GLU A 584 29.18 6.88 -9.33
N ALA A 585 28.85 5.84 -8.56
CA ALA A 585 27.52 5.67 -7.93
C ALA A 585 27.15 6.78 -6.93
N ARG A 586 28.14 7.48 -6.36
CA ARG A 586 27.96 8.48 -5.29
C ARG A 586 27.00 9.63 -5.67
N PHE A 587 26.95 10.02 -6.94
CA PHE A 587 25.99 11.04 -7.40
C PHE A 587 24.55 10.50 -7.37
N ALA A 588 24.34 9.28 -7.89
CA ALA A 588 23.02 8.63 -7.90
C ALA A 588 22.52 8.42 -6.47
N LEU A 589 23.40 8.00 -5.55
CA LEU A 589 23.08 7.87 -4.13
C LEU A 589 22.71 9.20 -3.46
N GLU A 590 23.46 10.29 -3.70
CA GLU A 590 23.06 11.63 -3.22
C GLU A 590 21.73 12.11 -3.82
N LEU A 591 21.39 11.70 -5.04
CA LEU A 591 20.07 11.97 -5.64
C LEU A 591 18.97 11.11 -5.01
N MET A 592 19.17 9.82 -4.79
CA MET A 592 18.23 8.97 -4.04
C MET A 592 17.96 9.55 -2.64
N GLY A 593 18.99 10.05 -1.96
CA GLY A 593 18.84 10.73 -0.66
C GLY A 593 18.09 12.06 -0.72
N LEU A 594 18.19 12.81 -1.84
CA LEU A 594 17.43 14.02 -2.08
C LEU A 594 15.95 13.72 -2.36
N MET A 595 15.68 12.69 -3.18
CA MET A 595 14.33 12.25 -3.53
C MET A 595 13.58 11.64 -2.34
N ASP A 596 14.28 11.03 -1.39
CA ASP A 596 13.70 10.43 -0.18
C ASP A 596 13.44 11.44 0.97
N MET A 597 13.84 12.70 0.80
CA MET A 597 13.87 13.71 1.87
C MET A 597 12.45 14.02 2.43
N PRO A 598 12.21 13.95 3.76
CA PRO A 598 10.86 13.79 4.32
C PRO A 598 9.80 14.84 3.96
N THR A 599 10.18 16.09 3.70
CA THR A 599 9.24 17.17 3.35
C THR A 599 9.30 17.59 1.88
N PHE A 600 10.24 17.06 1.11
CA PHE A 600 10.47 17.42 -0.30
C PHE A 600 9.49 16.71 -1.25
N VAL A 601 8.88 15.62 -0.78
CA VAL A 601 7.78 14.91 -1.46
C VAL A 601 6.55 14.99 -0.57
N ARG A 602 5.37 15.22 -1.17
CA ARG A 602 4.09 15.25 -0.47
C ARG A 602 3.18 14.13 -0.93
N GLY A 603 2.44 13.57 0.04
CA GLY A 603 1.48 12.51 -0.20
C GLY A 603 2.05 11.12 -0.46
N ARG A 604 3.30 10.86 -0.05
CA ARG A 604 3.99 9.57 -0.27
C ARG A 604 3.15 8.36 0.15
N SER A 605 3.18 7.32 -0.69
CA SER A 605 2.63 5.99 -0.44
C SER A 605 3.56 5.13 0.44
N THR A 606 4.87 5.43 0.41
CA THR A 606 5.91 4.76 1.21
C THR A 606 6.42 5.67 2.33
N LEU A 607 6.88 5.07 3.43
CA LEU A 607 7.62 5.79 4.48
C LEU A 607 8.92 6.38 3.91
N SER A 608 9.41 7.48 4.49
CA SER A 608 10.78 7.96 4.19
C SER A 608 11.78 6.91 4.66
N LEU A 609 12.68 6.54 3.76
CA LEU A 609 13.67 5.48 3.95
C LEU A 609 14.93 6.01 4.65
N GLY A 610 15.00 7.30 5.00
CA GLY A 610 16.15 7.95 5.62
C GLY A 610 17.46 7.82 4.82
N ILE A 611 17.40 7.69 3.50
CA ILE A 611 18.58 7.41 2.64
C ILE A 611 19.67 8.46 2.85
N TRP A 612 19.31 9.75 2.93
CA TRP A 612 20.27 10.82 3.22
C TRP A 612 20.96 10.60 4.58
N LYS A 613 20.18 10.41 5.66
CA LYS A 613 20.71 10.20 7.03
C LYS A 613 21.67 9.00 7.08
N ARG A 614 21.34 7.89 6.40
CA ARG A 614 22.21 6.70 6.26
C ARG A 614 23.49 6.98 5.47
N LEU A 615 23.40 7.67 4.33
CA LEU A 615 24.58 8.07 3.53
C LEU A 615 25.52 9.00 4.32
N ARG A 616 24.97 9.94 5.10
CA ARG A 616 25.74 10.90 5.89
C ARG A 616 26.53 10.25 7.02
N LEU A 617 25.99 9.21 7.66
CA LEU A 617 26.72 8.36 8.62
C LEU A 617 27.85 7.59 7.92
N ALA A 618 27.58 6.99 6.75
CA ALA A 618 28.56 6.20 6.01
C ALA A 618 29.78 7.01 5.49
N GLN A 619 29.67 8.34 5.34
CA GLN A 619 30.75 9.17 4.79
C GLN A 619 32.08 9.06 5.55
N GLY A 620 32.04 8.77 6.86
CA GLY A 620 33.24 8.63 7.69
C GLY A 620 34.20 7.54 7.21
N SER A 621 33.69 6.51 6.52
CA SER A 621 34.49 5.39 6.02
C SER A 621 35.01 5.58 4.58
N ILE A 622 34.48 6.58 3.84
CA ILE A 622 34.50 6.57 2.35
C ILE A 622 34.98 7.92 1.76
N GLY A 623 35.31 8.90 2.59
CA GLY A 623 35.93 10.16 2.14
C GLY A 623 35.00 11.09 1.34
N MET A 624 33.68 10.90 1.44
CA MET A 624 32.71 11.86 0.90
C MET A 624 32.81 13.21 1.63
N LYS A 625 32.50 14.30 0.92
CA LYS A 625 32.60 15.65 1.48
C LYS A 625 31.48 15.92 2.49
N ARG A 626 31.86 16.23 3.73
CA ARG A 626 30.93 16.71 4.77
C ARG A 626 30.32 18.08 4.42
N GLY A 627 31.05 18.98 3.76
CA GLY A 627 30.55 20.29 3.36
C GLY A 627 30.28 20.44 1.85
N GLY A 628 29.89 21.64 1.45
CA GLY A 628 29.71 22.05 0.06
C GLY A 628 28.40 21.62 -0.59
N ILE A 629 28.22 22.07 -1.84
CA ILE A 629 26.94 22.11 -2.54
C ILE A 629 26.59 20.76 -3.20
N GLN A 630 25.36 20.28 -3.01
CA GLN A 630 24.78 19.10 -3.68
C GLN A 630 24.40 19.46 -5.12
N SER A 631 24.80 18.62 -6.07
CA SER A 631 24.90 19.03 -7.48
C SER A 631 23.58 19.10 -8.27
N VAL A 632 22.48 18.57 -7.72
CA VAL A 632 21.15 18.62 -8.37
C VAL A 632 20.36 19.81 -7.83
N SER A 633 20.07 19.81 -6.53
CA SER A 633 19.32 20.87 -5.84
C SER A 633 20.04 22.23 -5.78
N SER A 634 21.37 22.25 -5.97
CA SER A 634 22.23 23.42 -5.69
C SER A 634 22.21 23.85 -4.22
N LEU A 635 21.77 22.99 -3.30
CA LEU A 635 21.70 23.26 -1.86
C LEU A 635 22.95 22.75 -1.10
N PRO A 636 23.35 23.40 0.00
CA PRO A 636 24.40 22.91 0.88
C PRO A 636 24.09 21.55 1.49
N ARG A 637 25.05 20.62 1.49
CA ARG A 637 24.91 19.35 2.23
C ARG A 637 24.64 19.59 3.72
N SER A 638 25.24 20.61 4.30
CA SER A 638 25.03 21.04 5.68
C SER A 638 23.62 21.57 5.97
N LEU A 639 22.87 22.02 4.96
CA LEU A 639 21.46 22.41 5.08
C LEU A 639 20.53 21.21 4.85
N LEU A 640 20.86 20.36 3.87
CA LEU A 640 20.16 19.09 3.62
C LEU A 640 20.24 18.13 4.82
N ASP A 641 21.33 18.17 5.58
CA ASP A 641 21.45 17.45 6.86
C ASP A 641 20.41 17.89 7.89
N ILE A 642 19.99 19.15 7.89
CA ILE A 642 18.93 19.65 8.79
C ILE A 642 17.57 19.22 8.25
N PHE A 643 17.36 19.26 6.93
CA PHE A 643 16.14 18.73 6.29
C PHE A 643 15.93 17.23 6.52
N ALA A 644 16.99 16.43 6.55
CA ALA A 644 16.92 15.00 6.85
C ALA A 644 16.52 14.68 8.31
N ASN A 645 16.45 15.71 9.16
CA ASN A 645 16.03 15.66 10.56
C ASN A 645 14.95 16.72 10.86
N ILE A 646 14.19 17.18 9.86
CA ILE A 646 13.23 18.29 10.02
C ILE A 646 12.09 17.99 11.00
N GLN A 647 11.78 16.71 11.19
CA GLN A 647 10.75 16.22 12.11
C GLN A 647 11.21 16.24 13.59
N ASP A 648 12.52 16.20 13.85
CA ASP A 648 13.12 16.21 15.19
C ASP A 648 12.83 17.56 15.90
N GLU A 649 12.63 17.56 17.22
CA GLU A 649 12.19 18.77 17.96
C GLU A 649 13.15 19.96 17.82
N ASP A 650 14.46 19.69 17.91
CA ASP A 650 15.54 20.70 17.82
C ASP A 650 15.74 21.27 16.40
N SER A 651 15.02 20.81 15.37
CA SER A 651 15.28 21.19 13.98
C SER A 651 15.18 22.70 13.71
N ASP A 652 14.34 23.42 14.45
CA ASP A 652 14.26 24.90 14.41
C ASP A 652 15.57 25.55 14.87
N THR A 653 16.14 25.07 15.97
CA THR A 653 17.42 25.55 16.51
C THR A 653 18.56 25.29 15.53
N TYR A 654 18.60 24.13 14.88
CA TYR A 654 19.59 23.83 13.85
C TYR A 654 19.47 24.74 12.61
N PHE A 655 18.26 25.01 12.09
CA PHE A 655 18.07 25.98 11.01
C PHE A 655 18.46 27.40 11.44
N LEU A 656 18.11 27.83 12.65
CA LEU A 656 18.46 29.16 13.17
C LEU A 656 19.97 29.32 13.35
N GLN A 657 20.68 28.27 13.79
CA GLN A 657 22.15 28.27 13.98
C GLN A 657 22.95 27.96 12.71
N TRP A 658 22.31 27.60 11.60
CA TRP A 658 23.01 27.23 10.36
C TRP A 658 23.88 28.39 9.81
N PHE A 659 25.18 28.12 9.64
CA PHE A 659 26.22 29.11 9.35
C PHE A 659 26.37 29.50 7.87
N GLY A 660 25.73 28.77 6.94
CA GLY A 660 25.91 28.96 5.50
C GLY A 660 26.98 28.09 4.85
N GLU A 661 27.26 28.38 3.58
CA GLU A 661 28.39 27.92 2.76
C GLU A 661 28.88 29.10 1.91
N THR A 662 29.98 28.96 1.17
CA THR A 662 30.38 29.93 0.13
C THR A 662 29.73 29.61 -1.22
N GLY A 663 29.13 30.61 -1.88
CA GLY A 663 28.51 30.46 -3.20
C GLY A 663 28.19 31.79 -3.89
N GLU A 664 27.59 31.71 -5.07
CA GLU A 664 27.17 32.87 -5.87
C GLU A 664 25.93 33.57 -5.27
N ILE A 665 25.71 34.86 -5.59
CA ILE A 665 24.58 35.65 -5.03
C ILE A 665 23.21 34.94 -5.19
N PRO A 666 22.84 34.39 -6.37
CA PRO A 666 21.61 33.62 -6.51
C PRO A 666 21.56 32.35 -5.65
N GLN A 667 22.70 31.71 -5.38
CA GLN A 667 22.74 30.52 -4.53
C GLN A 667 22.49 30.92 -3.07
N ILE A 668 23.12 32.00 -2.58
CA ILE A 668 22.93 32.51 -1.21
C ILE A 668 21.44 32.85 -0.96
N HIS A 669 20.76 33.52 -1.90
CA HIS A 669 19.33 33.81 -1.79
C HIS A 669 18.45 32.55 -1.80
N LEU A 670 18.78 31.56 -2.64
CA LEU A 670 18.10 30.26 -2.64
C LEU A 670 18.24 29.53 -1.29
N TRP A 671 19.43 29.57 -0.68
CA TRP A 671 19.71 28.85 0.55
C TRP A 671 19.00 29.47 1.77
N GLU A 672 18.97 30.80 1.87
CA GLU A 672 18.21 31.48 2.93
C GLU A 672 16.69 31.27 2.74
N ALA A 673 16.20 31.27 1.50
CA ALA A 673 14.81 30.89 1.22
C ALA A 673 14.50 29.44 1.67
N TYR A 674 15.36 28.47 1.36
CA TYR A 674 15.20 27.10 1.87
C TYR A 674 15.25 27.02 3.40
N ARG A 675 16.22 27.67 4.04
CA ARG A 675 16.36 27.72 5.51
C ARG A 675 15.08 28.24 6.19
N LEU A 676 14.54 29.36 5.70
CA LEU A 676 13.34 29.98 6.25
C LEU A 676 12.08 29.12 6.00
N ALA A 677 11.97 28.52 4.81
CA ALA A 677 10.93 27.54 4.47
C ALA A 677 11.00 26.27 5.34
N GLY A 678 12.21 25.82 5.68
CA GLY A 678 12.48 24.71 6.60
C GLY A 678 11.98 24.99 8.01
N ILE A 679 12.25 26.18 8.55
CA ILE A 679 11.74 26.63 9.86
C ILE A 679 10.21 26.62 9.88
N LEU A 680 9.56 27.28 8.91
CA LEU A 680 8.09 27.34 8.83
C LEU A 680 7.48 25.94 8.73
N THR A 681 8.01 25.09 7.83
CA THR A 681 7.54 23.71 7.65
C THR A 681 7.71 22.87 8.91
N GLY A 682 8.87 22.92 9.57
CA GLY A 682 9.13 22.15 10.80
C GLY A 682 8.23 22.57 11.96
N ARG A 683 7.96 23.87 12.11
CA ARG A 683 6.98 24.37 13.09
C ARG A 683 5.55 23.91 12.78
N ARG A 684 5.14 23.98 11.52
CA ARG A 684 3.82 23.49 11.06
C ARG A 684 3.62 22.00 11.35
N LEU A 685 4.65 21.17 11.13
CA LEU A 685 4.63 19.75 11.50
C LEU A 685 4.46 19.55 13.03
N ARG A 686 5.25 20.26 13.85
CA ARG A 686 5.16 20.18 15.32
C ARG A 686 3.79 20.59 15.87
N ILE A 687 3.18 21.65 15.34
CA ILE A 687 1.84 22.12 15.74
C ILE A 687 0.76 21.07 15.41
N ARG A 688 0.89 20.31 14.32
CA ARG A 688 -0.02 19.20 13.99
C ARG A 688 0.18 17.97 14.87
N ALA A 689 1.44 17.60 15.13
CA ALA A 689 1.77 16.46 15.99
C ALA A 689 1.28 16.68 17.44
N ASN A 690 1.38 17.92 17.93
CA ASN A 690 0.98 18.31 19.29
C ASN A 690 -0.05 19.46 19.24
N PRO A 691 -1.35 19.19 18.93
CA PRO A 691 -2.38 20.24 18.81
C PRO A 691 -2.71 20.97 20.12
N GLY A 692 -2.21 20.50 21.27
CA GLY A 692 -2.22 21.24 22.53
C GLY A 692 -1.20 22.40 22.59
N ILE A 693 -0.20 22.41 21.70
CA ILE A 693 0.78 23.49 21.55
C ILE A 693 0.20 24.53 20.58
N THR A 694 -0.39 25.58 21.14
CA THR A 694 -0.75 26.77 20.38
C THR A 694 0.51 27.43 19.79
N ALA A 695 0.36 28.18 18.69
CA ALA A 695 1.47 28.92 18.08
C ALA A 695 2.17 29.93 19.02
N ALA A 696 1.55 30.28 20.16
CA ALA A 696 2.12 31.11 21.22
C ALA A 696 2.86 30.33 22.32
N THR A 697 2.69 29.00 22.41
CA THR A 697 3.39 28.14 23.38
C THR A 697 4.59 27.41 22.78
N SER A 698 4.62 27.19 21.46
CA SER A 698 5.85 26.83 20.73
C SER A 698 6.93 27.92 20.82
N THR A 699 6.56 29.16 21.15
CA THR A 699 7.46 30.30 21.38
C THR A 699 7.87 30.47 22.85
N SER A 700 7.95 29.39 23.62
CA SER A 700 8.57 29.37 24.97
C SER A 700 10.03 29.87 24.96
N CYS A 701 10.69 29.75 23.80
CA CYS A 701 11.80 30.51 23.23
C CYS A 701 11.65 32.03 22.97
N PRO A 702 11.73 33.02 23.91
CA PRO A 702 11.63 34.45 23.57
C PRO A 702 12.71 35.00 22.60
N ALA A 703 13.68 34.19 22.19
CA ALA A 703 14.71 34.52 21.20
C ALA A 703 14.36 34.12 19.76
N THR A 704 13.26 33.38 19.52
CA THR A 704 12.93 32.87 18.17
C THR A 704 12.08 33.86 17.35
N PRO A 705 12.39 34.11 16.05
CA PRO A 705 11.56 34.97 15.19
C PRO A 705 10.13 34.44 15.01
N SER A 706 9.15 35.33 14.85
CA SER A 706 7.75 34.98 14.56
C SER A 706 7.56 34.51 13.11
N ALA A 707 6.48 33.77 12.84
CA ALA A 707 6.15 33.29 11.49
C ALA A 707 6.03 34.45 10.47
N GLU A 708 5.48 35.59 10.86
CA GLU A 708 5.35 36.77 9.98
C GLU A 708 6.72 37.40 9.64
N VAL A 709 7.68 37.42 10.58
CA VAL A 709 9.06 37.86 10.31
C VAL A 709 9.80 36.86 9.41
N LEU A 710 9.58 35.56 9.59
CA LEU A 710 10.16 34.50 8.76
C LEU A 710 9.61 34.53 7.34
N LEU A 711 8.29 34.66 7.18
CA LEU A 711 7.63 34.73 5.88
C LEU A 711 8.02 36.00 5.10
N GLY A 712 8.07 37.17 5.74
CA GLY A 712 8.53 38.39 5.09
C GLY A 712 9.97 38.28 4.57
N ARG A 713 10.86 37.61 5.31
CA ARG A 713 12.23 37.31 4.87
C ARG A 713 12.29 36.25 3.76
N LEU A 714 11.41 35.24 3.81
CA LEU A 714 11.31 34.18 2.81
C LEU A 714 10.91 34.77 1.45
N VAL A 715 9.81 35.55 1.44
CA VAL A 715 9.33 36.25 0.25
C VAL A 715 10.39 37.21 -0.29
N ALA A 716 11.03 38.02 0.56
CA ALA A 716 12.10 38.91 0.14
C ALA A 716 13.33 38.17 -0.44
N SER A 717 13.66 36.98 0.09
CA SER A 717 14.77 36.16 -0.43
C SER A 717 14.43 35.56 -1.80
N MET A 718 13.18 35.15 -2.02
CA MET A 718 12.71 34.65 -3.32
C MET A 718 12.60 35.77 -4.37
N ASP A 719 12.11 36.96 -3.99
CA ASP A 719 12.05 38.14 -4.86
C ASP A 719 13.47 38.56 -5.28
N ALA A 720 14.41 38.65 -4.33
CA ALA A 720 15.82 38.94 -4.59
C ALA A 720 16.52 37.86 -5.44
N LEU A 721 16.15 36.59 -5.31
CA LEU A 721 16.63 35.52 -6.19
C LEU A 721 16.17 35.72 -7.64
N CYS A 722 14.89 36.05 -7.83
CA CYS A 722 14.32 36.35 -9.15
C CYS A 722 14.97 37.60 -9.79
N ASP A 723 15.33 38.62 -9.02
CA ASP A 723 16.07 39.78 -9.52
C ASP A 723 17.54 39.45 -9.82
N ALA A 724 18.25 38.75 -8.93
CA ALA A 724 19.64 38.37 -9.13
C ALA A 724 19.82 37.50 -10.39
N THR A 725 18.93 36.53 -10.63
CA THR A 725 18.95 35.67 -11.84
C THR A 725 18.58 36.40 -13.14
N SER A 726 18.09 37.64 -13.06
CA SER A 726 17.87 38.49 -14.24
C SER A 726 19.16 39.14 -14.77
N ARG A 727 20.27 39.05 -14.02
CA ARG A 727 21.54 39.71 -14.39
C ARG A 727 22.35 38.84 -15.36
N PRO A 728 22.97 39.42 -16.41
CA PRO A 728 23.77 38.66 -17.38
C PRO A 728 24.89 37.84 -16.74
N GLU A 729 25.51 38.35 -15.68
CA GLU A 729 26.57 37.68 -14.90
C GLU A 729 26.15 36.31 -14.33
N TYR A 730 24.85 36.10 -14.09
CA TYR A 730 24.29 34.89 -13.49
C TYR A 730 23.46 34.04 -14.46
N SER A 731 23.46 34.36 -15.76
CA SER A 731 22.73 33.66 -16.83
C SER A 731 23.01 32.14 -16.94
N GLN A 732 24.12 31.67 -16.36
CA GLN A 732 24.50 30.25 -16.34
C GLN A 732 23.98 29.47 -15.12
N LEU A 733 23.38 30.14 -14.12
CA LEU A 733 22.79 29.50 -12.94
C LEU A 733 21.31 29.16 -13.18
N LEU A 734 20.91 27.97 -12.75
CA LEU A 734 19.55 27.44 -12.85
C LEU A 734 18.84 27.45 -11.48
N THR A 735 19.27 28.30 -10.55
CA THR A 735 18.83 28.30 -9.14
C THR A 735 17.33 28.55 -8.96
N THR A 736 16.64 29.11 -9.95
CA THR A 736 15.18 29.24 -9.98
C THR A 736 14.45 27.91 -10.06
N ASN A 737 15.06 26.83 -10.58
CA ASN A 737 14.40 25.52 -10.72
C ASN A 737 14.01 24.94 -9.35
N ALA A 738 14.78 25.20 -8.29
CA ALA A 738 14.52 24.72 -6.93
C ALA A 738 13.52 25.59 -6.12
N LEU A 739 12.89 26.61 -6.71
CA LEU A 739 12.01 27.56 -5.98
C LEU A 739 10.71 26.97 -5.43
N LEU A 740 10.33 25.77 -5.86
CA LEU A 740 9.01 25.18 -5.59
C LEU A 740 8.79 24.86 -4.10
N TYR A 741 9.77 24.31 -3.38
CA TYR A 741 9.67 24.08 -1.93
C TYR A 741 9.56 25.38 -1.12
N PRO A 742 10.42 26.40 -1.31
CA PRO A 742 10.22 27.73 -0.73
C PRO A 742 8.84 28.34 -1.02
N TYR A 743 8.36 28.20 -2.25
CA TYR A 743 7.06 28.72 -2.67
C TYR A 743 5.89 28.03 -1.97
N VAL A 744 5.88 26.69 -1.91
CA VAL A 744 4.86 25.92 -1.18
C VAL A 744 4.86 26.29 0.31
N ALA A 745 6.04 26.36 0.93
CA ALA A 745 6.15 26.74 2.34
C ALA A 745 5.64 28.17 2.61
N ALA A 746 5.86 29.12 1.69
CA ALA A 746 5.34 30.48 1.81
C ALA A 746 3.82 30.55 1.59
N ARG A 747 3.30 29.91 0.54
CA ARG A 747 1.87 29.92 0.16
C ARG A 747 0.95 29.27 1.20
N LEU A 748 1.47 28.38 2.05
CA LEU A 748 0.71 27.70 3.10
C LEU A 748 0.49 28.55 4.38
N GLU A 749 1.16 29.69 4.53
CA GLU A 749 0.99 30.63 5.65
C GLU A 749 -0.12 31.66 5.35
N VAL A 750 -1.31 31.14 5.04
CA VAL A 750 -2.43 31.81 4.37
C VAL A 750 -2.90 33.06 5.13
N ALA A 751 -3.14 32.99 6.44
CA ALA A 751 -3.65 34.11 7.22
C ALA A 751 -2.61 35.24 7.38
N ILE A 752 -1.32 34.97 7.19
CA ILE A 752 -0.29 36.01 7.14
C ILE A 752 -0.30 36.69 5.77
N LEU A 753 -0.35 35.92 4.68
CA LEU A 753 -0.47 36.46 3.32
C LEU A 753 -1.77 37.26 3.09
N LEU A 754 -2.88 36.86 3.73
CA LEU A 754 -4.13 37.63 3.75
C LEU A 754 -4.01 39.00 4.44
N ARG A 755 -3.10 39.14 5.42
CA ARG A 755 -2.76 40.44 6.04
C ARG A 755 -1.74 41.24 5.23
N GLN A 756 -0.92 40.56 4.43
CA GLN A 756 0.21 41.14 3.68
C GLN A 756 0.05 40.88 2.17
N PRO A 757 -0.97 41.47 1.50
CA PRO A 757 -1.31 41.14 0.11
C PRO A 757 -0.18 41.46 -0.90
N THR A 758 0.72 42.38 -0.57
CA THR A 758 1.93 42.66 -1.38
C THR A 758 2.91 41.49 -1.41
N TRP A 759 2.97 40.68 -0.35
CA TRP A 759 3.83 39.48 -0.30
C TRP A 759 3.28 38.36 -1.19
N MET A 760 1.95 38.21 -1.20
CA MET A 760 1.26 37.30 -2.12
C MET A 760 1.52 37.70 -3.59
N GLU A 761 1.56 39.00 -3.89
CA GLU A 761 1.87 39.49 -5.24
C GLU A 761 3.32 39.22 -5.64
N SER A 762 4.30 39.42 -4.74
CA SER A 762 5.69 38.96 -4.97
C SER A 762 5.75 37.45 -5.27
N LEU A 763 5.03 36.61 -4.51
CA LEU A 763 4.98 35.16 -4.77
C LEU A 763 4.40 34.83 -6.16
N ARG A 764 3.38 35.56 -6.63
CA ARG A 764 2.86 35.38 -8.00
C ARG A 764 3.94 35.65 -9.05
N ARG A 765 4.69 36.75 -8.94
CA ARG A 765 5.82 37.05 -9.85
C ARG A 765 6.93 35.98 -9.82
N VAL A 766 7.18 35.37 -8.66
CA VAL A 766 8.13 34.25 -8.54
C VAL A 766 7.63 33.01 -9.32
N THR A 767 6.31 32.79 -9.37
CA THR A 767 5.68 31.68 -10.11
C THR A 767 5.98 31.74 -11.61
N GLU A 768 6.04 32.94 -12.18
CA GLU A 768 6.38 33.15 -13.60
C GLU A 768 7.82 32.70 -13.93
N LYS A 769 8.73 32.67 -12.94
CA LYS A 769 10.16 32.36 -13.16
C LYS A 769 10.52 30.87 -13.09
N TYR A 770 9.66 30.02 -12.52
CA TYR A 770 9.82 28.56 -12.54
C TYR A 770 8.76 27.85 -13.42
N GLN A 771 8.19 28.59 -14.37
CA GLN A 771 7.28 28.12 -15.42
C GLN A 771 7.66 26.83 -16.20
N PRO A 772 8.94 26.40 -16.37
CA PRO A 772 9.23 25.17 -17.13
C PRO A 772 8.52 23.91 -16.64
N TYR A 773 8.17 23.83 -15.35
CA TYR A 773 7.38 22.73 -14.79
C TYR A 773 5.86 22.97 -14.84
N GLY A 774 5.39 24.18 -15.12
CA GLY A 774 4.03 24.65 -14.84
C GLY A 774 2.90 23.83 -15.49
N LYS A 775 3.17 23.17 -16.63
CA LYS A 775 2.22 22.29 -17.33
C LYS A 775 2.24 20.83 -16.87
N THR A 776 3.26 20.41 -16.13
CA THR A 776 3.33 19.04 -15.60
C THR A 776 2.15 18.78 -14.65
N ALA A 777 1.75 17.52 -14.51
CA ALA A 777 0.74 17.15 -13.51
C ALA A 777 1.20 17.53 -12.09
N ASN A 778 2.52 17.46 -11.82
CA ASN A 778 3.12 17.87 -10.54
C ASN A 778 2.80 19.32 -10.19
N ALA A 779 3.12 20.26 -11.10
CA ALA A 779 2.87 21.68 -10.86
C ALA A 779 1.38 22.01 -10.78
N ARG A 780 0.52 21.34 -11.57
CA ARG A 780 -0.93 21.51 -11.51
C ARG A 780 -1.50 21.08 -10.15
N ASN A 781 -1.24 19.85 -9.71
CA ASN A 781 -1.70 19.35 -8.42
C ASN A 781 -1.22 20.24 -7.25
N ILE A 782 0.03 20.71 -7.29
CA ILE A 782 0.55 21.66 -6.29
C ILE A 782 -0.21 22.99 -6.34
N THR A 783 -0.45 23.55 -7.53
CA THR A 783 -1.15 24.83 -7.69
C THR A 783 -2.59 24.73 -7.17
N GLU A 784 -3.33 23.69 -7.58
CA GLU A 784 -4.69 23.40 -7.12
C GLU A 784 -4.77 23.27 -5.59
N MET A 785 -3.83 22.54 -4.97
CA MET A 785 -3.79 22.41 -3.50
C MET A 785 -3.43 23.72 -2.78
N LEU A 786 -2.61 24.58 -3.37
CA LEU A 786 -2.26 25.87 -2.78
C LEU A 786 -3.36 26.92 -2.95
N ASP A 787 -4.14 26.84 -4.03
CA ASP A 787 -5.29 27.69 -4.28
C ASP A 787 -6.49 27.24 -3.41
N GLU A 788 -6.71 25.93 -3.20
CA GLU A 788 -7.65 25.43 -2.18
C GLU A 788 -7.29 25.88 -0.75
N ALA A 789 -6.01 25.87 -0.39
CA ALA A 789 -5.54 26.37 0.91
C ALA A 789 -5.87 27.87 1.08
N TRP A 790 -5.71 28.64 0.01
CA TRP A 790 -5.98 30.08 -0.04
C TRP A 790 -7.48 30.38 0.05
N ASP A 791 -8.29 29.77 -0.80
CA ASP A 791 -9.75 30.00 -0.89
C ASP A 791 -10.50 29.52 0.37
N SER A 792 -9.98 28.48 1.04
CA SER A 792 -10.49 28.04 2.35
C SER A 792 -9.98 28.86 3.54
N GLY A 793 -9.03 29.79 3.33
CA GLY A 793 -8.44 30.64 4.38
C GLY A 793 -7.69 29.86 5.46
N ASN A 794 -7.23 28.64 5.16
CA ASN A 794 -6.96 27.62 6.17
C ASN A 794 -5.47 27.44 6.48
N ASP A 795 -4.97 28.11 7.53
CA ASP A 795 -3.60 27.94 8.04
C ASP A 795 -3.26 26.50 8.45
N ALA A 796 -4.23 25.63 8.75
CA ALA A 796 -3.97 24.23 9.06
C ALA A 796 -3.77 23.36 7.80
N TYR A 797 -4.20 23.83 6.61
CA TYR A 797 -4.36 23.04 5.38
C TYR A 797 -3.23 22.03 5.15
N ASP A 798 -3.60 20.75 5.03
CA ASP A 798 -2.66 19.65 4.95
C ASP A 798 -2.46 19.12 3.54
N ILE A 799 -1.41 19.64 2.89
CA ILE A 799 -0.97 19.24 1.55
C ILE A 799 -0.57 17.76 1.46
N ASP A 800 -0.14 17.10 2.55
CA ASP A 800 0.22 15.68 2.55
C ASP A 800 -1.02 14.76 2.58
N GLU A 801 -2.03 15.16 3.34
CA GLU A 801 -3.36 14.54 3.33
C GLU A 801 -4.08 14.79 2.01
N GLN A 802 -3.98 15.99 1.47
CA GLN A 802 -4.68 16.40 0.24
C GLN A 802 -4.05 15.79 -1.03
N ALA A 803 -2.74 15.51 -1.02
CA ALA A 803 -2.09 14.71 -2.05
C ALA A 803 -2.50 13.22 -1.95
N ARG A 804 -2.52 12.63 -0.74
CA ARG A 804 -3.04 11.26 -0.54
C ARG A 804 -4.49 11.10 -0.99
N ARG A 805 -5.37 12.07 -0.71
CA ARG A 805 -6.78 12.07 -1.18
C ARG A 805 -6.94 12.09 -2.70
N ARG A 806 -6.00 12.70 -3.41
CA ARG A 806 -5.93 12.71 -4.88
C ARG A 806 -5.25 11.46 -5.46
N ASN A 807 -4.69 10.58 -4.62
CA ASN A 807 -3.82 9.47 -5.02
C ASN A 807 -2.63 9.94 -5.88
N VAL A 808 -1.97 11.02 -5.46
CA VAL A 808 -0.78 11.58 -6.13
C VAL A 808 0.41 11.71 -5.19
N GLU A 809 1.60 11.55 -5.75
CA GLU A 809 2.86 11.91 -5.09
C GLU A 809 3.47 13.11 -5.80
N VAL A 810 3.54 14.26 -5.12
CA VAL A 810 4.08 15.51 -5.70
C VAL A 810 5.41 15.88 -5.09
N ALA A 811 6.34 16.39 -5.90
CA ALA A 811 7.70 16.75 -5.48
C ALA A 811 7.97 18.25 -5.61
N LEU A 812 8.82 18.76 -4.71
CA LEU A 812 9.01 20.19 -4.47
C LEU A 812 10.46 20.69 -4.70
N PHE A 813 11.40 19.83 -5.09
CA PHE A 813 12.86 20.04 -4.97
C PHE A 813 13.61 20.22 -6.29
#